data_AF-T2IZB6-F1
#
_entry.id   AF-T2IZB6-F1
#
_cell.length_a   1.000
_cell.length_b   1.000
_cell.length_c   1.000
_cell.angle_alpha   90.00
_cell.angle_beta   90.00
_cell.angle_gamma   90.00
#
_symmetry.space_group_name_H-M   'P 1'
#
loop_
_entity.id
_entity.type
_entity.pdbx_description
1 polymer ?
#
loop_
_entity_poly.entity_id
_entity_poly.type
_entity_poly.pdbx_seq_one_letter_code
_entity_poly.pdbx_strand_id
1 'polypeptide(L)'
;MTTIKIHEFSTGIAVQGTPENWWSTRFTGYMNLTLAQVPPVLQNAISNRLFQAAEGSVREAVETARAAGETTVQPAIIAREVKEGNNAYSAIAVITPAKDEKGRTISVYRYFLTTGLGNLTHLLYWYDQKAKKLIFDPFDIKNEGDYYEYDTSQTRRFEIPRSNEKLQNLLNSDDANIIISYDIQCMIYNINKLASIKKEEYELTAWAYKVEGLSKPWFFQAIYPASRRAEETIKKQIQQGENIAPIVEGEYPVKTAIRTLSNQAGVKYDLLNHIEEALKLTNHYNDKTWEDSIFKTLDIENAKKADFNTPYFIRLYELYGLNIYQKLPDLLKWLELDAISKSNDLEQEHYKIAAELSRKIQEQIKQSPDSFKAIELKAFQGINYIISSLALKESVEGINFTQETRKNLLKNWLTLDNDGLWRTVYQKYYRQLWNDIVQIAKNYMTARNTLIEAYSQPKYSNISLSESHIKKMLEDEIPQSGSSNNKQQEMILSQGTSTFNYIQTNTNNDSHPKDSYELRYAYQNLQILGQDNWKSITDDMVKLIWYGRSPQNSKYSYLADFFGEVGELFEDRNNYFLSALFHTMATGEVPTSIWNKCKFQAKYEKKYKFIKIPDSPTIELSRRLALWEKTIISIIKLLIKFYQFWSQPYTPKEDEKKTGKVVLLRYLIIFVLTIILIDGLKFSPIKIGQDAFKISKNWVDRQLDPDSALTKEDKEQYMSTTVPALDKIVNDFVKYSKPREKVNRENFNRNTVEQAIIKILQNPESDFQLAFFTKNATGEKSKWFTAIKEYQTRVSSDDTPTNLKADGIIKTGENTDQRLRCDIVNELKLEFDQKKVTQCNQYGVDLTNQQQILPTDSTEVQNWNKNLESLNALVTEFKTKHTITYETSLNNQISELLTQRNKDYDQINQIDPTNINSDRKVWLEGIKTYQKSKGATKPDGLIDKDGATYNHLKCDIAKGLGIILNNPPNQCK
;
A
#
# COMPACT_ATOMS: atom_id res chain seq x y z
N MET A 1 -1.93 13.21 -59.37
CA MET A 1 -0.71 14.04 -59.20
C MET A 1 -0.47 14.15 -57.71
N THR A 2 0.77 13.88 -57.26
CA THR A 2 1.11 13.98 -55.84
C THR A 2 2.21 15.04 -55.72
N THR A 3 1.87 16.21 -55.20
CA THR A 3 2.82 17.30 -54.95
C THR A 3 3.27 17.22 -53.50
N ILE A 4 4.57 17.35 -53.26
CA ILE A 4 5.14 17.43 -51.91
C ILE A 4 5.56 18.86 -51.60
N LYS A 5 5.53 19.22 -50.30
CA LYS A 5 6.04 20.50 -49.80
C LYS A 5 7.43 20.28 -49.20
N ILE A 6 8.41 20.96 -49.76
CA ILE A 6 9.79 20.92 -49.31
C ILE A 6 10.04 22.17 -48.49
N HIS A 7 10.25 21.97 -47.20
CA HIS A 7 10.62 23.01 -46.26
C HIS A 7 12.14 23.07 -46.12
N GLU A 8 12.64 24.21 -45.67
CA GLU A 8 14.04 24.41 -45.31
C GLU A 8 14.22 25.14 -43.98
N PHE A 9 15.42 24.94 -43.40
CA PHE A 9 16.01 25.72 -42.32
C PHE A 9 17.52 25.55 -42.26
N SER A 10 18.19 26.44 -41.54
CA SER A 10 19.64 26.50 -41.48
C SER A 10 20.15 26.63 -40.04
N THR A 11 21.44 26.32 -39.82
CA THR A 11 22.14 26.62 -38.58
C THR A 11 22.07 28.13 -38.29
N GLY A 12 21.46 28.51 -37.17
CA GLY A 12 21.41 29.89 -36.74
C GLY A 12 22.79 30.38 -36.29
N ILE A 13 23.26 31.46 -36.91
CA ILE A 13 24.49 32.15 -36.52
C ILE A 13 24.27 33.65 -36.38
N ALA A 14 25.09 34.29 -35.55
CA ALA A 14 25.25 35.74 -35.55
C ALA A 14 26.37 36.11 -36.53
N VAL A 15 25.97 36.51 -37.74
CA VAL A 15 26.87 36.84 -38.85
C VAL A 15 27.45 38.26 -38.72
N GLN A 16 28.73 38.40 -39.04
CA GLN A 16 29.40 39.68 -39.31
C GLN A 16 30.16 39.61 -40.64
N GLY A 17 30.28 40.75 -41.33
CA GLY A 17 30.97 40.86 -42.63
C GLY A 17 30.02 41.09 -43.80
N THR A 18 30.48 40.77 -45.02
CA THR A 18 29.71 40.88 -46.28
C THR A 18 29.44 39.50 -46.87
N PRO A 19 28.53 39.35 -47.85
CA PRO A 19 28.25 38.07 -48.50
C PRO A 19 29.50 37.35 -49.04
N GLU A 20 30.51 38.09 -49.47
CA GLU A 20 31.76 37.56 -50.00
C GLU A 20 32.79 37.21 -48.91
N ASN A 21 32.66 37.81 -47.71
CA ASN A 21 33.60 37.61 -46.60
C ASN A 21 32.91 37.82 -45.26
N TRP A 22 32.41 36.72 -44.68
CA TRP A 22 31.71 36.72 -43.41
C TRP A 22 32.26 35.69 -42.42
N TRP A 23 31.97 35.89 -41.14
CA TRP A 23 32.23 34.95 -40.06
C TRP A 23 31.09 34.91 -39.04
N SER A 24 30.98 33.81 -38.32
CA SER A 24 30.07 33.64 -37.19
C SER A 24 30.72 34.16 -35.90
N THR A 25 29.98 34.92 -35.10
CA THR A 25 30.41 35.33 -33.74
C THR A 25 29.86 34.43 -32.64
N ARG A 26 28.76 33.72 -32.93
CA ARG A 26 28.11 32.75 -32.05
C ARG A 26 27.00 32.00 -32.79
N PHE A 27 26.63 30.82 -32.29
CA PHE A 27 25.42 30.12 -32.71
C PHE A 27 24.17 30.70 -32.03
N THR A 28 23.06 30.79 -32.75
CA THR A 28 21.80 31.41 -32.30
C THR A 28 20.59 30.45 -32.37
N GLY A 29 20.82 29.17 -32.66
CA GLY A 29 19.77 28.16 -32.78
C GLY A 29 19.53 27.78 -34.25
N TYR A 30 18.33 28.04 -34.76
CA TYR A 30 17.97 27.84 -36.17
C TYR A 30 17.60 29.18 -36.82
N MET A 31 17.87 29.31 -38.11
CA MET A 31 17.47 30.46 -38.94
C MET A 31 16.88 29.99 -40.26
N ASN A 32 16.30 30.92 -41.03
CA ASN A 32 15.73 30.65 -42.35
C ASN A 32 14.70 29.52 -42.34
N LEU A 33 13.87 29.49 -41.30
CA LEU A 33 12.92 28.43 -41.02
C LEU A 33 11.60 28.70 -41.76
N THR A 34 11.29 27.84 -42.73
CA THR A 34 10.03 27.90 -43.51
C THR A 34 8.84 27.21 -42.83
N LEU A 35 9.04 26.72 -41.61
CA LEU A 35 8.06 26.06 -40.73
C LEU A 35 7.85 26.93 -39.48
N ALA A 36 6.73 26.75 -38.77
CA ALA A 36 6.53 27.40 -37.47
C ALA A 36 7.63 27.03 -36.45
N GLN A 37 8.05 25.76 -36.47
CA GLN A 37 9.14 25.23 -35.66
C GLN A 37 9.77 24.03 -36.37
N VAL A 38 11.03 23.73 -36.05
CA VAL A 38 11.68 22.48 -36.53
C VAL A 38 10.91 21.29 -35.95
N PRO A 39 10.51 20.28 -36.76
CA PRO A 39 9.76 19.13 -36.26
C PRO A 39 10.53 18.40 -35.15
N PRO A 40 9.88 18.04 -34.01
CA PRO A 40 10.57 17.42 -32.87
C PRO A 40 11.37 16.17 -33.24
N VAL A 41 10.81 15.29 -34.08
CA VAL A 41 11.49 14.08 -34.57
C VAL A 41 12.80 14.39 -35.32
N LEU A 42 12.86 15.52 -36.03
CA LEU A 42 14.08 15.95 -36.72
C LEU A 42 15.06 16.62 -35.76
N GLN A 43 14.57 17.43 -34.81
CA GLN A 43 15.39 17.99 -33.73
C GLN A 43 16.04 16.90 -32.88
N ASN A 44 15.33 15.80 -32.64
CA ASN A 44 15.82 14.59 -31.96
C ASN A 44 16.99 13.97 -32.76
N ALA A 45 16.80 13.77 -34.07
CA ALA A 45 17.84 13.22 -34.93
C ALA A 45 19.09 14.11 -35.02
N ILE A 46 18.92 15.43 -35.12
CA ILE A 46 20.03 16.40 -35.11
C ILE A 46 20.79 16.33 -33.79
N SER A 47 20.06 16.35 -32.66
CA SER A 47 20.67 16.36 -31.33
C SER A 47 21.34 15.04 -30.96
N ASN A 48 20.83 13.92 -31.49
CA ASN A 48 21.47 12.61 -31.39
C ASN A 48 22.69 12.45 -32.33
N ARG A 49 23.12 13.55 -32.97
CA ARG A 49 24.29 13.63 -33.85
C ARG A 49 24.16 12.79 -35.13
N LEU A 50 22.93 12.50 -35.56
CA LEU A 50 22.66 11.65 -36.74
C LEU A 50 22.84 12.41 -38.07
N PHE A 51 22.85 13.74 -38.01
CA PHE A 51 23.17 14.64 -39.12
C PHE A 51 24.54 15.32 -38.94
N GLN A 52 25.36 14.89 -37.97
CA GLN A 52 26.58 15.62 -37.59
C GLN A 52 27.84 15.02 -38.22
N ALA A 53 28.62 15.88 -38.90
CA ALA A 53 29.97 15.54 -39.35
C ALA A 53 30.93 15.46 -38.15
N ALA A 54 31.97 14.63 -38.25
CA ALA A 54 32.97 14.48 -37.17
C ALA A 54 33.69 15.80 -36.88
N GLU A 55 34.15 16.01 -35.65
CA GLU A 55 34.97 17.17 -35.31
C GLU A 55 36.22 17.24 -36.19
N GLY A 56 36.54 18.43 -36.70
CA GLY A 56 37.68 18.63 -37.61
C GLY A 56 37.46 18.19 -39.06
N SER A 57 36.41 17.41 -39.38
CA SER A 57 36.16 16.89 -40.74
C SER A 57 36.02 18.00 -41.80
N VAL A 58 35.36 19.09 -41.44
CA VAL A 58 35.16 20.23 -42.36
C VAL A 58 36.45 21.03 -42.55
N ARG A 59 37.34 21.06 -41.55
CA ARG A 59 38.70 21.62 -41.70
C ARG A 59 39.53 20.75 -42.65
N GLU A 60 39.48 19.44 -42.47
CA GLU A 60 40.14 18.47 -43.36
C GLU A 60 39.63 18.63 -44.79
N ALA A 61 38.32 18.81 -45.01
CA ALA A 61 37.77 19.05 -46.35
C ALA A 61 38.35 20.31 -47.04
N VAL A 62 38.57 21.39 -46.26
CA VAL A 62 39.23 22.61 -46.74
C VAL A 62 40.70 22.34 -47.08
N GLU A 63 41.40 21.53 -46.29
CA GLU A 63 42.78 21.13 -46.55
C GLU A 63 42.90 20.25 -47.80
N THR A 64 42.03 19.26 -47.96
CA THR A 64 41.95 18.38 -49.14
C THR A 64 41.71 19.19 -50.41
N ALA A 65 40.71 20.08 -50.41
CA ALA A 65 40.41 20.93 -51.57
C ALA A 65 41.60 21.82 -51.94
N ARG A 66 42.24 22.44 -50.94
CA ARG A 66 43.43 23.28 -51.15
C ARG A 66 44.59 22.49 -51.75
N ALA A 67 44.83 21.27 -51.26
CA ALA A 67 45.88 20.40 -51.78
C ALA A 67 45.62 19.98 -53.24
N ALA A 68 44.35 19.87 -53.64
CA ALA A 68 43.92 19.60 -55.01
C ALA A 68 43.93 20.85 -55.93
N GLY A 69 44.27 22.03 -55.41
CA GLY A 69 44.22 23.29 -56.17
C GLY A 69 42.81 23.84 -56.37
N GLU A 70 41.83 23.37 -55.60
CA GLU A 70 40.44 23.83 -55.68
C GLU A 70 40.22 25.07 -54.81
N THR A 71 39.43 26.01 -55.32
CA THR A 71 39.09 27.27 -54.64
C THR A 71 37.82 27.17 -53.79
N THR A 72 37.02 26.13 -53.97
CA THR A 72 35.75 25.91 -53.27
C THR A 72 35.63 24.46 -52.81
N VAL A 73 35.29 24.25 -51.54
CA VAL A 73 35.05 22.91 -51.00
C VAL A 73 33.69 22.39 -51.46
N GLN A 74 33.65 21.18 -51.98
CA GLN A 74 32.38 20.54 -52.31
C GLN A 74 31.58 20.23 -51.02
N PRO A 75 30.28 20.53 -50.97
CA PRO A 75 29.48 20.29 -49.78
C PRO A 75 29.34 18.79 -49.52
N ALA A 76 29.48 18.42 -48.26
CA ALA A 76 29.10 17.08 -47.80
C ALA A 76 27.58 17.03 -47.60
N ILE A 77 26.97 15.87 -47.85
CA ILE A 77 25.52 15.71 -47.72
C ILE A 77 25.23 14.51 -46.82
N ILE A 78 24.37 14.71 -45.83
CA ILE A 78 23.81 13.64 -45.02
C ILE A 78 22.31 13.58 -45.30
N ALA A 79 21.79 12.41 -45.65
CA ALA A 79 20.37 12.23 -45.90
C ALA A 79 19.81 11.09 -45.05
N ARG A 80 18.62 11.30 -44.51
CA ARG A 80 18.00 10.35 -43.60
C ARG A 80 16.47 10.50 -43.57
N GLU A 81 15.82 9.37 -43.38
CA GLU A 81 14.44 9.25 -42.94
C GLU A 81 14.35 9.20 -41.40
N VAL A 82 13.42 9.93 -40.81
CA VAL A 82 13.17 9.97 -39.37
C VAL A 82 11.69 9.74 -39.08
N LYS A 83 11.38 8.97 -38.05
CA LYS A 83 10.00 8.66 -37.63
C LYS A 83 9.90 8.62 -36.10
N GLU A 84 8.82 9.18 -35.58
CA GLU A 84 8.42 9.09 -34.17
C GLU A 84 6.89 9.11 -34.08
N GLY A 85 6.29 8.01 -33.64
CA GLY A 85 4.83 7.81 -33.69
C GLY A 85 4.25 8.04 -35.09
N ASN A 86 3.32 9.00 -35.21
CA ASN A 86 2.69 9.38 -36.48
C ASN A 86 3.49 10.43 -37.28
N ASN A 87 4.58 10.96 -36.73
CA ASN A 87 5.39 11.98 -37.36
C ASN A 87 6.54 11.32 -38.13
N ALA A 88 6.53 11.44 -39.46
CA ALA A 88 7.59 10.90 -40.32
C ALA A 88 8.09 11.97 -41.29
N TYR A 89 9.40 12.05 -41.50
CA TYR A 89 10.03 13.01 -42.41
C TYR A 89 11.20 12.37 -43.16
N SER A 90 11.37 12.82 -44.39
CA SER A 90 12.59 12.62 -45.18
C SER A 90 13.36 13.93 -45.17
N ALA A 91 14.66 13.91 -44.87
CA ALA A 91 15.48 15.11 -44.78
C ALA A 91 16.88 14.94 -45.36
N ILE A 92 17.41 15.99 -45.97
CA ILE A 92 18.81 16.12 -46.38
C ILE A 92 19.44 17.32 -45.65
N ALA A 93 20.66 17.16 -45.18
CA ALA A 93 21.49 18.18 -44.57
C ALA A 93 22.72 18.42 -45.46
N VAL A 94 22.85 19.63 -45.95
CA VAL A 94 23.97 20.11 -46.77
C VAL A 94 24.94 20.82 -45.85
N ILE A 95 26.17 20.33 -45.79
CA ILE A 95 27.20 20.73 -44.83
C ILE A 95 28.28 21.50 -45.56
N THR A 96 28.59 22.68 -45.05
CA THR A 96 29.62 23.55 -45.63
C THR A 96 30.56 24.13 -44.58
N PRO A 97 31.82 24.41 -44.95
CA PRO A 97 32.76 25.14 -44.11
C PRO A 97 32.37 26.62 -43.97
N ALA A 98 32.44 27.13 -42.75
CA ALA A 98 32.40 28.55 -42.44
C ALA A 98 33.54 28.92 -41.47
N LYS A 99 33.72 30.21 -41.19
CA LYS A 99 34.69 30.71 -40.22
C LYS A 99 33.99 31.29 -38.99
N ASP A 100 34.60 31.12 -37.82
CA ASP A 100 34.22 31.87 -36.63
C ASP A 100 35.05 33.16 -36.45
N GLU A 101 34.78 33.95 -35.40
CA GLU A 101 35.48 35.20 -35.16
C GLU A 101 36.99 35.04 -34.88
N LYS A 102 37.43 33.82 -34.58
CA LYS A 102 38.84 33.47 -34.36
C LYS A 102 39.50 32.89 -35.62
N GLY A 103 38.79 32.88 -36.75
CA GLY A 103 39.26 32.32 -38.01
C GLY A 103 39.30 30.78 -38.04
N ARG A 104 38.70 30.10 -37.06
CA ARG A 104 38.63 28.64 -37.03
C ARG A 104 37.53 28.17 -37.98
N THR A 105 37.77 27.05 -38.66
CA THR A 105 36.77 26.42 -39.52
C THR A 105 35.68 25.75 -38.68
N ILE A 106 34.42 26.09 -38.93
CA ILE A 106 33.24 25.52 -38.30
C ILE A 106 32.33 24.88 -39.36
N SER A 107 31.50 23.92 -38.93
CA SER A 107 30.51 23.27 -39.79
C SER A 107 29.17 23.99 -39.68
N VAL A 108 28.62 24.44 -40.81
CA VAL A 108 27.27 25.02 -40.90
C VAL A 108 26.39 24.19 -41.84
N TYR A 109 25.10 24.09 -41.50
CA TYR A 109 24.16 23.16 -42.11
C TYR A 109 22.98 23.91 -42.71
N ARG A 110 22.56 23.50 -43.91
CA ARG A 110 21.27 23.84 -44.51
C ARG A 110 20.47 22.55 -44.69
N TYR A 111 19.28 22.49 -44.11
CA TYR A 111 18.41 21.34 -44.10
C TYR A 111 17.25 21.54 -45.06
N PHE A 112 16.93 20.50 -45.82
CA PHE A 112 15.71 20.43 -46.63
C PHE A 112 14.93 19.18 -46.24
N LEU A 113 13.62 19.33 -46.01
CA LEU A 113 12.78 18.25 -45.50
C LEU A 113 11.38 18.25 -46.11
N THR A 114 10.77 17.07 -46.13
CA THR A 114 9.35 16.88 -46.49
C THR A 114 8.73 15.84 -45.58
N THR A 115 7.43 15.97 -45.31
CA THR A 115 6.67 14.98 -44.54
C THR A 115 6.61 13.64 -45.29
N GLY A 116 6.61 12.53 -44.56
CA GLY A 116 6.52 11.16 -45.05
C GLY A 116 7.87 10.48 -45.30
N LEU A 117 7.84 9.14 -45.23
CA LEU A 117 8.94 8.25 -45.63
C LEU A 117 8.92 8.03 -47.15
N GLY A 118 10.02 7.55 -47.72
CA GLY A 118 10.19 7.24 -49.14
C GLY A 118 10.49 8.48 -50.01
N ASN A 119 10.59 9.66 -49.41
CA ASN A 119 10.66 10.92 -50.16
C ASN A 119 12.09 11.44 -50.41
N LEU A 120 13.13 10.73 -49.94
CA LEU A 120 14.53 11.12 -50.17
C LEU A 120 14.85 11.25 -51.66
N THR A 121 14.40 10.34 -52.52
CA THR A 121 14.64 10.41 -53.97
C THR A 121 14.03 11.68 -54.59
N HIS A 122 12.84 12.09 -54.14
CA HIS A 122 12.18 13.30 -54.60
C HIS A 122 12.95 14.55 -54.15
N LEU A 123 13.37 14.60 -52.88
CA LEU A 123 14.21 15.68 -52.34
C LEU A 123 15.53 15.82 -53.10
N LEU A 124 16.20 14.71 -53.43
CA LEU A 124 17.47 14.75 -54.17
C LEU A 124 17.29 15.27 -55.58
N TYR A 125 16.24 14.83 -56.28
CA TYR A 125 15.97 15.30 -57.64
C TYR A 125 15.66 16.80 -57.65
N TRP A 126 14.83 17.26 -56.70
CA TRP A 126 14.58 18.69 -56.52
C TRP A 126 15.88 19.45 -56.22
N TYR A 127 16.69 18.97 -55.27
CA TYR A 127 17.93 19.62 -54.84
C TYR A 127 18.95 19.76 -55.98
N ASP A 128 19.20 18.67 -56.71
CA ASP A 128 20.22 18.60 -57.76
C ASP A 128 19.77 19.31 -59.05
N GLN A 129 18.49 19.19 -59.44
CA GLN A 129 18.01 19.67 -60.75
C GLN A 129 17.27 21.01 -60.71
N LYS A 130 16.55 21.32 -59.62
CA LYS A 130 15.71 22.53 -59.52
C LYS A 130 16.33 23.58 -58.62
N ALA A 131 16.75 23.20 -57.41
CA ALA A 131 17.38 24.11 -56.46
C ALA A 131 18.80 24.50 -56.86
N LYS A 132 19.42 23.79 -57.81
CA LYS A 132 20.81 24.02 -58.26
C LYS A 132 21.82 23.93 -57.11
N LYS A 133 21.63 22.94 -56.22
CA LYS A 133 22.56 22.60 -55.12
C LYS A 133 22.79 23.76 -54.14
N LEU A 134 21.71 24.33 -53.62
CA LEU A 134 21.77 25.40 -52.61
C LEU A 134 22.61 24.97 -51.40
N ILE A 135 23.58 25.81 -51.04
CA ILE A 135 24.41 25.66 -49.86
C ILE A 135 23.97 26.63 -48.75
N PHE A 136 24.60 26.54 -47.58
CA PHE A 136 24.36 27.48 -46.49
C PHE A 136 24.74 28.91 -46.91
N ASP A 137 23.80 29.83 -46.69
CA ASP A 137 24.01 31.27 -46.85
C ASP A 137 23.31 31.99 -45.69
N PRO A 138 24.06 32.68 -44.80
CA PRO A 138 23.48 33.38 -43.67
C PRO A 138 22.78 34.69 -44.06
N PHE A 139 22.94 35.17 -45.30
CA PHE A 139 22.25 36.35 -45.82
C PHE A 139 20.97 36.03 -46.59
N ASP A 140 20.69 34.74 -46.82
CA ASP A 140 19.38 34.30 -47.31
C ASP A 140 18.33 34.56 -46.23
N ILE A 141 17.12 34.98 -46.63
CA ILE A 141 16.02 35.29 -45.71
C ILE A 141 14.81 34.45 -46.12
N LYS A 142 14.35 33.60 -45.21
CA LYS A 142 13.16 32.75 -45.39
C LYS A 142 12.19 32.94 -44.23
N ASN A 143 10.91 33.02 -44.56
CA ASN A 143 9.82 33.14 -43.60
C ASN A 143 8.98 31.86 -43.56
N GLU A 144 8.18 31.73 -42.50
CA GLU A 144 7.18 30.67 -42.41
C GLU A 144 6.25 30.70 -43.62
N GLY A 145 6.09 29.54 -44.28
CA GLY A 145 5.28 29.42 -45.50
C GLY A 145 6.07 29.52 -46.80
N ASP A 146 7.34 29.94 -46.79
CA ASP A 146 8.21 30.00 -47.99
C ASP A 146 8.71 28.60 -48.43
N TYR A 147 7.83 27.60 -48.45
CA TYR A 147 8.14 26.25 -48.90
C TYR A 147 8.19 26.13 -50.41
N TYR A 148 8.92 25.12 -50.91
CA TYR A 148 8.94 24.78 -52.33
C TYR A 148 7.91 23.69 -52.63
N GLU A 149 7.13 23.85 -53.68
CA GLU A 149 6.28 22.79 -54.21
C GLU A 149 7.03 21.97 -55.25
N TYR A 150 6.96 20.64 -55.12
CA TYR A 150 7.58 19.73 -56.06
C TYR A 150 6.62 18.62 -56.49
N ASP A 151 6.39 18.53 -57.80
CA ASP A 151 5.58 17.47 -58.40
C ASP A 151 6.40 16.19 -58.51
N THR A 152 6.00 15.16 -57.75
CA THR A 152 6.71 13.88 -57.69
C THR A 152 6.72 13.13 -59.02
N SER A 153 5.82 13.46 -59.96
CA SER A 153 5.83 12.89 -61.32
C SER A 153 7.06 13.30 -62.14
N GLN A 154 7.73 14.39 -61.76
CA GLN A 154 8.98 14.85 -62.39
C GLN A 154 10.19 13.98 -61.97
N THR A 155 10.06 13.19 -60.91
CA THR A 155 11.15 12.31 -60.48
C THR A 155 11.24 11.10 -61.38
N ARG A 156 12.35 10.99 -62.10
CA ARG A 156 12.66 9.79 -62.89
C ARG A 156 13.07 8.65 -61.97
N ARG A 157 12.63 7.42 -62.28
CA ARG A 157 13.15 6.23 -61.61
C ARG A 157 14.64 6.11 -61.90
N PHE A 158 15.43 6.02 -60.83
CA PHE A 158 16.85 5.82 -60.92
C PHE A 158 17.19 4.38 -60.54
N GLU A 159 17.90 3.70 -61.43
CA GLU A 159 18.46 2.38 -61.20
C GLU A 159 19.98 2.45 -61.37
N ILE A 160 20.71 1.72 -60.53
CA ILE A 160 22.15 1.57 -60.70
C ILE A 160 22.34 0.74 -61.98
N PRO A 161 23.05 1.26 -63.01
CA PRO A 161 23.21 0.53 -64.27
C PRO A 161 23.85 -0.84 -64.03
N ARG A 162 23.34 -1.88 -64.71
CA ARG A 162 23.93 -3.24 -64.63
C ARG A 162 25.39 -3.27 -65.08
N SER A 163 25.79 -2.35 -65.95
CA SER A 163 27.17 -2.18 -66.42
C SER A 163 28.14 -1.65 -65.36
N ASN A 164 27.65 -1.14 -64.22
CA ASN A 164 28.52 -0.69 -63.13
C ASN A 164 28.77 -1.84 -62.14
N GLU A 165 29.57 -2.82 -62.56
CA GLU A 165 29.87 -4.04 -61.79
C GLU A 165 30.38 -3.74 -60.37
N LYS A 166 31.19 -2.68 -60.21
CA LYS A 166 31.73 -2.29 -58.89
C LYS A 166 30.62 -1.92 -57.89
N LEU A 167 29.61 -1.15 -58.32
CA LEU A 167 28.48 -0.79 -57.45
C LEU A 167 27.47 -1.94 -57.31
N GLN A 168 27.30 -2.77 -58.34
CA GLN A 168 26.45 -3.97 -58.26
C GLN A 168 27.01 -4.98 -57.25
N ASN A 169 28.33 -5.15 -57.18
CA ASN A 169 28.95 -6.05 -56.20
C ASN A 169 28.70 -5.59 -54.75
N LEU A 170 28.65 -4.28 -54.49
CA LEU A 170 28.32 -3.75 -53.16
C LEU A 170 26.88 -4.07 -52.73
N LEU A 171 25.94 -4.18 -53.68
CA LEU A 171 24.58 -4.64 -53.38
C LEU A 171 24.52 -6.09 -52.90
N ASN A 172 25.49 -6.90 -53.30
CA ASN A 172 25.57 -8.32 -52.96
C ASN A 172 26.47 -8.58 -51.74
N SER A 173 27.09 -7.55 -51.13
CA SER A 173 27.87 -7.72 -49.89
C SER A 173 26.98 -8.04 -48.70
N ASP A 174 27.45 -8.86 -47.76
CA ASP A 174 26.77 -9.14 -46.48
C ASP A 174 27.02 -8.04 -45.42
N ASP A 175 27.81 -7.01 -45.75
CA ASP A 175 28.11 -5.90 -44.83
C ASP A 175 26.86 -5.06 -44.53
N ALA A 176 26.58 -4.84 -43.24
CA ALA A 176 25.48 -3.98 -42.77
C ALA A 176 25.69 -2.49 -43.13
N ASN A 177 26.95 -2.02 -43.17
CA ASN A 177 27.31 -0.66 -43.58
C ASN A 177 28.16 -0.71 -44.86
N ILE A 178 27.62 -0.26 -46.00
CA ILE A 178 28.40 -0.14 -47.24
C ILE A 178 29.29 1.10 -47.18
N ILE A 179 30.61 0.90 -47.13
CA ILE A 179 31.58 1.97 -47.37
C ILE A 179 32.04 1.87 -48.81
N ILE A 180 31.58 2.81 -49.65
CA ILE A 180 31.92 2.84 -51.07
C ILE A 180 33.35 3.36 -51.19
N SER A 181 34.24 2.60 -51.84
CA SER A 181 35.63 3.03 -52.01
C SER A 181 35.70 4.37 -52.75
N TYR A 182 36.60 5.25 -52.31
CA TYR A 182 36.84 6.56 -52.91
C TYR A 182 37.15 6.46 -54.42
N ASP A 183 37.86 5.40 -54.82
CA ASP A 183 38.25 5.15 -56.22
C ASP A 183 37.07 4.72 -57.12
N ILE A 184 35.87 4.51 -56.55
CA ILE A 184 34.64 4.22 -57.29
C ILE A 184 33.86 5.51 -57.47
N GLN A 185 33.65 5.92 -58.72
CA GLN A 185 32.81 7.08 -59.02
C GLN A 185 31.37 6.81 -58.59
N CYS A 186 30.92 7.53 -57.55
CA CYS A 186 29.57 7.41 -57.00
C CYS A 186 28.81 8.72 -57.18
N MET A 187 27.65 8.66 -57.85
CA MET A 187 26.69 9.76 -57.91
C MET A 187 25.78 9.74 -56.68
N ILE A 188 25.24 10.88 -56.27
CA ILE A 188 24.35 11.00 -55.10
C ILE A 188 23.09 10.11 -55.21
N TYR A 189 22.62 9.85 -56.44
CA TYR A 189 21.50 8.93 -56.68
C TYR A 189 21.89 7.45 -56.45
N ASN A 190 23.14 7.08 -56.74
CA ASN A 190 23.64 5.71 -56.52
C ASN A 190 23.63 5.38 -55.03
N ILE A 191 24.17 6.28 -54.19
CA ILE A 191 24.27 6.03 -52.75
C ILE A 191 22.87 5.95 -52.09
N ASN A 192 21.94 6.83 -52.47
CA ASN A 192 20.56 6.76 -51.99
C ASN A 192 19.90 5.42 -52.37
N LYS A 193 20.15 4.94 -53.59
CA LYS A 193 19.63 3.64 -54.04
C LYS A 193 20.26 2.47 -53.27
N LEU A 194 21.59 2.48 -53.08
CA LEU A 194 22.31 1.48 -52.28
C LEU A 194 21.74 1.39 -50.86
N ALA A 195 21.61 2.54 -50.18
CA ALA A 195 21.05 2.58 -48.82
C ALA A 195 19.59 2.09 -48.77
N SER A 196 18.77 2.46 -49.75
CA SER A 196 17.36 2.04 -49.80
C SER A 196 17.16 0.54 -50.04
N ILE A 197 18.13 -0.12 -50.68
CA ILE A 197 18.12 -1.59 -50.88
C ILE A 197 18.69 -2.30 -49.66
N LYS A 198 19.74 -1.74 -49.04
CA LYS A 198 20.43 -2.40 -47.92
C LYS A 198 19.73 -2.31 -46.58
N LYS A 199 18.83 -1.36 -46.39
CA LYS A 199 18.07 -1.26 -45.14
C LYS A 199 17.32 -2.57 -44.86
N GLU A 200 17.29 -2.98 -43.60
CA GLU A 200 16.44 -4.08 -43.16
C GLU A 200 14.95 -3.67 -43.18
N GLU A 201 14.04 -4.63 -43.06
CA GLU A 201 12.58 -4.44 -43.20
C GLU A 201 12.02 -3.31 -42.30
N TYR A 202 12.63 -3.08 -41.14
CA TYR A 202 12.20 -2.10 -40.14
C TYR A 202 13.15 -0.89 -40.01
N GLU A 203 14.21 -0.81 -40.82
CA GLU A 203 15.14 0.31 -40.77
C GLU A 203 14.71 1.49 -41.66
N LEU A 204 15.04 2.70 -41.19
CA LEU A 204 14.88 3.93 -41.95
C LEU A 204 16.12 4.20 -42.80
N THR A 205 15.92 4.69 -44.02
CA THR A 205 17.01 4.93 -44.96
C THR A 205 17.93 6.04 -44.47
N ALA A 206 19.25 5.79 -44.37
CA ALA A 206 20.25 6.78 -44.00
C ALA A 206 21.56 6.59 -44.78
N TRP A 207 22.09 7.68 -45.33
CA TRP A 207 23.37 7.67 -46.04
C TRP A 207 24.10 9.01 -45.98
N ALA A 208 25.40 8.97 -46.28
CA ALA A 208 26.28 10.14 -46.27
C ALA A 208 27.16 10.20 -47.52
N TYR A 209 27.24 11.37 -48.15
CA TYR A 209 27.91 11.58 -49.44
C TYR A 209 29.01 12.63 -49.35
N LYS A 210 30.21 12.27 -49.81
CA LYS A 210 31.43 13.10 -49.81
C LYS A 210 31.75 13.67 -48.42
N VAL A 211 31.77 12.78 -47.43
CA VAL A 211 32.10 13.14 -46.04
C VAL A 211 33.56 12.83 -45.71
N GLU A 212 34.27 13.76 -45.06
CA GLU A 212 35.62 13.51 -44.51
C GLU A 212 35.56 12.75 -43.16
N GLY A 213 34.42 12.78 -42.48
CA GLY A 213 34.19 12.03 -41.25
C GLY A 213 32.79 12.25 -40.68
N LEU A 214 32.29 11.27 -39.92
CA LEU A 214 30.94 11.28 -39.34
C LEU A 214 31.03 11.12 -37.81
N SER A 215 30.12 11.76 -37.07
CA SER A 215 30.08 11.57 -35.61
C SER A 215 29.68 10.15 -35.20
N LYS A 216 28.85 9.48 -36.01
CA LYS A 216 28.32 8.13 -35.73
C LYS A 216 28.15 7.33 -37.04
N PRO A 217 29.24 6.87 -37.68
CA PRO A 217 29.19 6.24 -39.00
C PRO A 217 28.40 4.93 -39.06
N TRP A 218 28.27 4.18 -37.97
CA TRP A 218 27.53 2.91 -37.93
C TRP A 218 26.00 3.04 -38.11
N PHE A 219 25.42 4.25 -38.01
CA PHE A 219 23.99 4.47 -38.26
C PHE A 219 23.62 4.71 -39.74
N PHE A 220 24.54 4.47 -40.67
CA PHE A 220 24.35 4.72 -42.10
C PHE A 220 24.46 3.42 -42.90
N GLN A 221 23.44 3.09 -43.70
CA GLN A 221 23.50 1.91 -44.58
C GLN A 221 24.53 2.09 -45.70
N ALA A 222 24.77 3.32 -46.16
CA ALA A 222 25.79 3.60 -47.16
C ALA A 222 26.53 4.92 -46.90
N ILE A 223 27.86 4.89 -47.08
CA ILE A 223 28.74 6.06 -46.92
C ILE A 223 29.66 6.15 -48.14
N TYR A 224 29.71 7.33 -48.74
CA TYR A 224 30.72 7.68 -49.75
C TYR A 224 31.69 8.71 -49.16
N PRO A 225 32.97 8.34 -48.95
CA PRO A 225 33.97 9.20 -48.36
C PRO A 225 34.42 10.31 -49.33
N ALA A 226 34.88 11.43 -48.78
CA ALA A 226 35.42 12.55 -49.56
C ALA A 226 36.86 12.31 -50.06
N SER A 227 37.61 11.43 -49.39
CA SER A 227 39.03 11.16 -49.66
C SER A 227 39.40 9.73 -49.27
N ARG A 228 40.55 9.23 -49.75
CA ARG A 228 41.09 7.91 -49.31
C ARG A 228 41.36 7.88 -47.80
N ARG A 229 41.83 8.99 -47.22
CA ARG A 229 42.02 9.14 -45.76
C ARG A 229 40.69 9.02 -45.00
N ALA A 230 39.63 9.64 -45.51
CA ALA A 230 38.30 9.52 -44.92
C ALA A 230 37.76 8.09 -44.99
N GLU A 231 37.99 7.39 -46.11
CA GLU A 231 37.63 5.97 -46.24
C GLU A 231 38.25 5.12 -45.12
N GLU A 232 39.56 5.24 -44.92
CA GLU A 232 40.30 4.50 -43.88
C GLU A 232 39.84 4.88 -42.47
N THR A 233 39.62 6.17 -42.22
CA THR A 233 39.18 6.68 -40.91
C THR A 233 37.79 6.16 -40.55
N ILE A 234 36.85 6.20 -41.49
CA ILE A 234 35.47 5.75 -41.28
C ILE A 234 35.43 4.22 -41.10
N LYS A 235 36.20 3.46 -41.88
CA LYS A 235 36.36 2.00 -41.70
C LYS A 235 36.80 1.67 -40.27
N LYS A 236 37.83 2.36 -39.77
CA LYS A 236 38.34 2.18 -38.41
C LYS A 236 37.29 2.53 -37.35
N GLN A 237 36.53 3.61 -37.54
CA GLN A 237 35.47 4.02 -36.62
C GLN A 237 34.32 3.01 -36.54
N ILE A 238 33.92 2.40 -37.66
CA ILE A 238 32.88 1.37 -37.67
C ILE A 238 33.36 0.11 -36.95
N GLN A 239 34.58 -0.35 -37.20
CA GLN A 239 35.18 -1.50 -36.50
C GLN A 239 35.32 -1.27 -34.98
N GLN A 240 35.57 -0.04 -34.54
CA GLN A 240 35.65 0.30 -33.12
C GLN A 240 34.27 0.50 -32.46
N GLY A 241 33.21 0.67 -33.24
CA GLY A 241 31.84 0.99 -32.80
C GLY A 241 30.93 -0.21 -32.59
N GLU A 242 31.42 -1.45 -32.69
CA GLU A 242 30.65 -2.71 -32.68
C GLU A 242 29.82 -3.00 -31.40
N ASN A 243 29.83 -2.12 -30.38
CA ASN A 243 29.10 -2.31 -29.11
C ASN A 243 28.16 -1.15 -28.73
N ILE A 244 27.67 -0.35 -29.69
CA ILE A 244 26.82 0.80 -29.40
C ILE A 244 25.34 0.42 -29.55
N ALA A 245 24.57 0.63 -28.47
CA ALA A 245 23.14 0.34 -28.44
C ALA A 245 22.36 1.08 -29.56
N PRO A 246 21.29 0.48 -30.10
CA PRO A 246 20.42 1.13 -31.08
C PRO A 246 19.80 2.41 -30.50
N ILE A 247 19.52 3.40 -31.37
CA ILE A 247 18.83 4.63 -30.96
C ILE A 247 17.43 4.26 -30.52
N VAL A 248 17.10 4.56 -29.27
CA VAL A 248 15.78 4.28 -28.71
C VAL A 248 14.84 5.44 -29.07
N GLU A 249 13.67 5.11 -29.62
CA GLU A 249 12.64 6.11 -29.92
C GLU A 249 12.24 6.87 -28.62
N GLY A 250 12.09 8.20 -28.70
CA GLY A 250 11.74 9.04 -27.54
C GLY A 250 12.90 9.42 -26.59
N GLU A 251 14.15 9.01 -26.88
CA GLU A 251 15.28 9.17 -25.93
C GLU A 251 15.70 10.63 -25.70
N TYR A 252 15.60 11.46 -26.74
CA TYR A 252 16.00 12.87 -26.65
C TYR A 252 15.09 13.72 -25.75
N PRO A 253 13.75 13.64 -25.85
CA PRO A 253 12.86 14.28 -24.89
C PRO A 253 13.18 13.90 -23.44
N VAL A 254 13.47 12.63 -23.17
CA VAL A 254 13.87 12.14 -21.83
C VAL A 254 15.19 12.76 -21.38
N LYS A 255 16.24 12.74 -22.21
CA LYS A 255 17.52 13.39 -21.90
C LYS A 255 17.36 14.88 -21.60
N THR A 256 16.54 15.55 -22.40
CA THR A 256 16.26 16.98 -22.27
C THR A 256 15.50 17.25 -20.99
N ALA A 257 14.52 16.42 -20.64
CA ALA A 257 13.81 16.49 -19.38
C ALA A 257 14.77 16.35 -18.18
N ILE A 258 15.57 15.28 -18.14
CA ILE A 258 16.55 15.06 -17.06
C ILE A 258 17.53 16.24 -16.96
N ARG A 259 18.13 16.66 -18.08
CA ARG A 259 19.05 17.80 -18.11
C ARG A 259 18.38 19.08 -17.60
N THR A 260 17.14 19.34 -17.99
CA THR A 260 16.42 20.57 -17.59
C THR A 260 16.08 20.56 -16.11
N LEU A 261 15.60 19.43 -15.58
CA LEU A 261 15.31 19.24 -14.17
C LEU A 261 16.58 19.38 -13.31
N SER A 262 17.71 18.81 -13.75
CA SER A 262 19.00 18.99 -13.09
C SER A 262 19.47 20.44 -13.07
N ASN A 263 19.23 21.21 -14.13
CA ASN A 263 19.67 22.60 -14.22
C ASN A 263 18.78 23.58 -13.43
N GLN A 264 17.46 23.55 -13.65
CA GLN A 264 16.60 24.70 -13.33
C GLN A 264 15.76 24.56 -12.07
N ALA A 265 15.75 23.42 -11.39
CA ALA A 265 14.87 23.11 -10.25
C ALA A 265 13.35 23.32 -10.51
N GLY A 266 12.92 23.89 -11.65
CA GLY A 266 11.53 24.06 -12.04
C GLY A 266 11.00 22.76 -12.62
N VAL A 267 10.19 22.04 -11.84
CA VAL A 267 9.57 20.79 -12.25
C VAL A 267 8.24 21.09 -12.92
N LYS A 268 8.14 20.87 -14.23
CA LYS A 268 6.92 21.06 -15.04
C LYS A 268 6.33 19.71 -15.45
N TYR A 269 5.01 19.68 -15.62
CA TYR A 269 4.27 18.49 -16.07
C TYR A 269 4.92 17.81 -17.28
N ASP A 270 5.17 18.54 -18.37
CA ASP A 270 5.69 17.95 -19.63
C ASP A 270 7.05 17.26 -19.44
N LEU A 271 7.92 17.83 -18.61
CA LEU A 271 9.24 17.26 -18.33
C LEU A 271 9.11 15.94 -17.57
N LEU A 272 8.27 15.88 -16.54
CA LEU A 272 8.00 14.64 -15.82
C LEU A 272 7.27 13.62 -16.69
N ASN A 273 6.38 14.08 -17.57
CA ASN A 273 5.61 13.20 -18.45
C ASN A 273 6.53 12.44 -19.44
N HIS A 274 7.58 13.07 -19.95
CA HIS A 274 8.57 12.36 -20.76
C HIS A 274 9.29 11.24 -19.98
N ILE A 275 9.63 11.49 -18.71
CA ILE A 275 10.26 10.48 -17.85
C ILE A 275 9.28 9.35 -17.51
N GLU A 276 8.04 9.71 -17.17
CA GLU A 276 6.96 8.77 -16.86
C GLU A 276 6.66 7.83 -18.03
N GLU A 277 6.52 8.36 -19.26
CA GLU A 277 6.28 7.53 -20.45
C GLU A 277 7.47 6.61 -20.76
N ALA A 278 8.70 7.09 -20.56
CA ALA A 278 9.89 6.25 -20.70
C ALA A 278 9.92 5.10 -19.67
N LEU A 279 9.56 5.37 -18.41
CA LEU A 279 9.48 4.36 -17.36
C LEU A 279 8.42 3.27 -17.62
N LYS A 280 7.35 3.58 -18.38
CA LYS A 280 6.33 2.60 -18.79
C LYS A 280 6.83 1.65 -19.90
N LEU A 281 7.77 2.09 -20.73
CA LEU A 281 8.31 1.34 -21.87
C LEU A 281 9.54 0.50 -21.48
N THR A 282 9.38 -0.43 -20.53
CA THR A 282 10.48 -1.21 -19.94
C THR A 282 11.31 -2.03 -20.93
N ASN A 283 10.74 -2.43 -22.06
CA ASN A 283 11.47 -3.14 -23.12
C ASN A 283 12.47 -2.24 -23.86
N HIS A 284 12.22 -0.92 -23.86
CA HIS A 284 13.03 0.09 -24.55
C HIS A 284 13.93 0.86 -23.58
N TYR A 285 13.46 1.12 -22.36
CA TYR A 285 14.18 1.82 -21.29
C TYR A 285 14.50 0.88 -20.12
N ASN A 286 15.30 -0.14 -20.38
CA ASN A 286 15.87 -0.97 -19.31
C ASN A 286 16.98 -0.22 -18.55
N ASP A 287 17.43 -0.78 -17.42
CA ASP A 287 18.44 -0.16 -16.56
C ASP A 287 19.73 0.19 -17.33
N LYS A 288 20.14 -0.66 -18.28
CA LYS A 288 21.30 -0.40 -19.15
C LYS A 288 21.07 0.81 -20.07
N THR A 289 19.86 0.98 -20.61
CA THR A 289 19.53 2.12 -21.47
C THR A 289 19.50 3.42 -20.67
N TRP A 290 18.88 3.40 -19.49
CA TRP A 290 18.93 4.54 -18.56
C TRP A 290 20.37 4.91 -18.23
N GLU A 291 21.19 3.93 -17.87
CA GLU A 291 22.58 4.17 -17.49
C GLU A 291 23.44 4.63 -18.67
N ASP A 292 23.53 3.85 -19.74
CA ASP A 292 24.46 4.06 -20.85
C ASP A 292 24.00 5.18 -21.79
N SER A 293 22.71 5.23 -22.09
CA SER A 293 22.19 6.09 -23.14
C SER A 293 21.74 7.43 -22.56
N ILE A 294 21.08 7.45 -21.41
CA ILE A 294 20.62 8.69 -20.77
C ILE A 294 21.70 9.30 -19.87
N PHE A 295 22.00 8.67 -18.73
CA PHE A 295 22.75 9.30 -17.64
C PHE A 295 24.25 9.45 -17.92
N LYS A 296 24.92 8.50 -18.58
CA LYS A 296 26.32 8.66 -19.00
C LYS A 296 26.52 9.86 -19.92
N THR A 297 25.57 10.14 -20.82
CA THR A 297 25.63 11.31 -21.71
C THR A 297 25.39 12.64 -21.01
N LEU A 298 24.85 12.60 -19.78
CA LEU A 298 24.63 13.77 -18.92
C LEU A 298 25.70 13.91 -17.83
N ASP A 299 26.79 13.14 -17.95
CA ASP A 299 27.98 13.19 -17.11
C ASP A 299 27.78 12.69 -15.67
N ILE A 300 26.96 11.65 -15.50
CA ILE A 300 26.72 11.02 -14.18
C ILE A 300 28.01 10.52 -13.51
N GLU A 301 29.01 10.08 -14.29
CA GLU A 301 30.28 9.58 -13.73
C GLU A 301 31.11 10.67 -13.05
N ASN A 302 31.04 11.90 -13.55
CA ASN A 302 31.62 13.04 -12.86
C ASN A 302 30.74 13.48 -11.69
N ALA A 303 29.41 13.43 -11.82
CA ALA A 303 28.49 13.73 -10.71
C ALA A 303 28.74 12.84 -9.48
N LYS A 304 29.03 11.55 -9.69
CA LYS A 304 29.38 10.57 -8.65
C LYS A 304 30.65 10.92 -7.86
N LYS A 305 31.54 11.74 -8.43
CA LYS A 305 32.85 12.11 -7.87
C LYS A 305 32.93 13.59 -7.49
N ALA A 306 31.95 14.38 -7.90
CA ALA A 306 31.91 15.80 -7.66
C ALA A 306 31.74 16.11 -6.18
N ASP A 307 32.22 17.28 -5.79
CA ASP A 307 31.87 17.87 -4.51
C ASP A 307 30.43 18.42 -4.54
N PHE A 308 29.95 18.85 -3.39
CA PHE A 308 28.60 19.36 -3.21
C PHE A 308 28.39 20.79 -3.76
N ASN A 309 29.40 21.41 -4.36
CA ASN A 309 29.34 22.81 -4.81
C ASN A 309 28.56 23.00 -6.12
N THR A 310 28.15 21.90 -6.77
CA THR A 310 27.46 21.94 -8.06
C THR A 310 26.02 21.41 -7.93
N PRO A 311 25.01 22.30 -7.81
CA PRO A 311 23.61 21.91 -7.68
C PRO A 311 23.09 21.00 -8.80
N TYR A 312 23.64 21.16 -10.01
CA TYR A 312 23.31 20.30 -11.15
C TYR A 312 23.63 18.82 -10.87
N PHE A 313 24.80 18.53 -10.30
CA PHE A 313 25.23 17.15 -10.04
C PHE A 313 24.42 16.49 -8.92
N ILE A 314 24.07 17.24 -7.87
CA ILE A 314 23.20 16.75 -6.79
C ILE A 314 21.85 16.29 -7.38
N ARG A 315 21.19 17.16 -8.16
CA ARG A 315 19.88 16.86 -8.77
C ARG A 315 19.96 15.76 -9.83
N LEU A 316 21.04 15.73 -10.62
CA LEU A 316 21.27 14.66 -11.60
C LEU A 316 21.40 13.29 -10.91
N TYR A 317 22.15 13.23 -9.80
CA TYR A 317 22.35 11.98 -9.07
C TYR A 317 21.06 11.55 -8.35
N GLU A 318 20.26 12.51 -7.85
CA GLU A 318 18.92 12.22 -7.34
C GLU A 318 18.00 11.61 -8.40
N LEU A 319 17.94 12.21 -9.60
CA LEU A 319 17.16 11.65 -10.71
C LEU A 319 17.69 10.28 -11.15
N TYR A 320 19.00 10.04 -11.07
CA TYR A 320 19.59 8.73 -11.35
C TYR A 320 19.12 7.68 -10.33
N GLY A 321 19.17 8.00 -9.03
CA GLY A 321 18.67 7.10 -7.98
C GLY A 321 17.15 6.89 -8.01
N LEU A 322 16.39 7.86 -8.53
CA LEU A 322 14.94 7.72 -8.73
C LEU A 322 14.61 6.80 -9.92
N ASN A 323 15.27 6.97 -11.07
CA ASN A 323 14.94 6.19 -12.28
C ASN A 323 15.51 4.76 -12.24
N ILE A 324 16.68 4.59 -11.62
CA ILE A 324 17.33 3.29 -11.38
C ILE A 324 17.35 3.07 -9.86
N TYR A 325 16.27 2.51 -9.31
CA TYR A 325 16.04 2.45 -7.87
C TYR A 325 17.15 1.74 -7.08
N GLN A 326 17.88 0.82 -7.72
CA GLN A 326 19.03 0.11 -7.14
C GLN A 326 20.22 1.04 -6.86
N LYS A 327 20.23 2.24 -7.44
CA LYS A 327 21.29 3.27 -7.28
C LYS A 327 20.95 4.32 -6.22
N LEU A 328 19.73 4.31 -5.68
CA LEU A 328 19.35 5.13 -4.52
C LEU A 328 20.34 4.98 -3.35
N PRO A 329 20.79 3.77 -2.94
CA PRO A 329 21.67 3.61 -1.79
C PRO A 329 23.04 4.29 -1.99
N ASP A 330 23.59 4.22 -3.21
CA ASP A 330 24.85 4.89 -3.58
C ASP A 330 24.71 6.42 -3.50
N LEU A 331 23.58 6.98 -3.98
CA LEU A 331 23.27 8.40 -3.83
C LEU A 331 23.21 8.81 -2.36
N LEU A 332 22.44 8.08 -1.53
CA LEU A 332 22.27 8.45 -0.12
C LEU A 332 23.61 8.40 0.63
N LYS A 333 24.46 7.42 0.27
CA LYS A 333 25.81 7.31 0.82
C LYS A 333 26.72 8.45 0.34
N TRP A 334 26.64 8.82 -0.93
CA TRP A 334 27.37 9.97 -1.50
C TRP A 334 26.97 11.29 -0.83
N LEU A 335 25.71 11.45 -0.43
CA LEU A 335 25.24 12.59 0.37
C LEU A 335 25.76 12.57 1.83
N GLU A 336 26.54 11.57 2.24
CA GLU A 336 27.11 11.43 3.58
C GLU A 336 26.05 11.29 4.69
N LEU A 337 24.86 10.78 4.36
CA LEU A 337 23.74 10.70 5.30
C LEU A 337 24.00 9.75 6.47
N ASP A 338 24.95 8.83 6.38
CA ASP A 338 25.27 7.91 7.48
C ASP A 338 26.16 8.52 8.57
N ALA A 339 26.77 9.68 8.32
CA ALA A 339 27.59 10.40 9.29
C ALA A 339 26.78 11.37 10.18
N ILE A 340 25.51 11.60 9.84
CA ILE A 340 24.63 12.54 10.55
C ILE A 340 24.28 11.96 11.92
N SER A 341 24.78 12.60 12.98
CA SER A 341 24.59 12.19 14.37
C SER A 341 23.76 13.18 15.20
N LYS A 342 23.59 14.43 14.74
CA LYS A 342 22.81 15.48 15.40
C LYS A 342 21.95 16.25 14.39
N SER A 343 20.81 16.79 14.85
CA SER A 343 19.89 17.58 14.02
C SER A 343 20.53 18.83 13.40
N ASN A 344 21.56 19.40 14.06
CA ASN A 344 22.25 20.60 13.57
C ASN A 344 23.16 20.34 12.35
N ASP A 345 23.44 19.07 12.03
CA ASP A 345 24.23 18.70 10.84
C ASP A 345 23.36 18.69 9.55
N LEU A 346 22.04 18.86 9.69
CA LEU A 346 21.05 18.81 8.59
C LEU A 346 20.87 20.16 7.86
N GLU A 347 21.61 21.20 8.24
CA GLU A 347 21.48 22.54 7.62
C GLU A 347 22.30 22.74 6.35
N GLN A 348 23.10 21.74 5.96
CA GLN A 348 23.98 21.81 4.79
C GLN A 348 23.18 22.00 3.49
N GLU A 349 23.75 22.79 2.58
CA GLU A 349 23.05 23.28 1.40
C GLU A 349 22.69 22.15 0.42
N HIS A 350 23.53 21.13 0.29
CA HIS A 350 23.30 20.01 -0.64
C HIS A 350 22.11 19.14 -0.25
N TYR A 351 21.83 18.98 1.04
CA TYR A 351 20.61 18.33 1.51
C TYR A 351 19.36 19.09 1.08
N LYS A 352 19.39 20.42 1.21
CA LYS A 352 18.27 21.29 0.81
C LYS A 352 18.04 21.22 -0.71
N ILE A 353 19.11 21.20 -1.50
CA ILE A 353 19.03 21.11 -2.97
C ILE A 353 18.35 19.80 -3.40
N ALA A 354 18.71 18.67 -2.81
CA ALA A 354 18.10 17.37 -3.13
C ALA A 354 16.64 17.32 -2.66
N ALA A 355 16.38 17.66 -1.40
CA ALA A 355 15.01 17.66 -0.85
C ALA A 355 14.07 18.61 -1.61
N GLU A 356 14.57 19.73 -2.13
CA GLU A 356 13.78 20.66 -2.95
C GLU A 356 13.30 20.03 -4.26
N LEU A 357 14.15 19.28 -4.96
CA LEU A 357 13.76 18.60 -6.20
C LEU A 357 12.68 17.55 -5.92
N SER A 358 12.91 16.68 -4.93
CA SER A 358 11.93 15.70 -4.47
C SER A 358 10.58 16.34 -4.11
N ARG A 359 10.58 17.45 -3.36
CA ARG A 359 9.36 18.21 -3.03
C ARG A 359 8.63 18.70 -4.28
N LYS A 360 9.33 19.29 -5.24
CA LYS A 360 8.69 19.81 -6.45
C LYS A 360 8.16 18.70 -7.36
N ILE A 361 8.82 17.55 -7.41
CA ILE A 361 8.27 16.35 -8.08
C ILE A 361 6.96 15.94 -7.38
N GLN A 362 6.97 15.86 -6.05
CA GLN A 362 5.78 15.51 -5.28
C GLN A 362 4.62 16.51 -5.45
N GLU A 363 4.92 17.80 -5.60
CA GLU A 363 3.92 18.84 -5.91
C GLU A 363 3.26 18.62 -7.26
N GLN A 364 4.03 18.29 -8.30
CA GLN A 364 3.47 17.94 -9.61
C GLN A 364 2.62 16.67 -9.56
N ILE A 365 3.06 15.66 -8.81
CA ILE A 365 2.27 14.43 -8.60
C ILE A 365 0.95 14.74 -7.89
N LYS A 366 0.95 15.61 -6.87
CA LYS A 366 -0.29 16.02 -6.19
C LYS A 366 -1.28 16.74 -7.12
N GLN A 367 -0.77 17.50 -8.10
CA GLN A 367 -1.59 18.20 -9.09
C GLN A 367 -2.20 17.24 -10.13
N SER A 368 -1.57 16.10 -10.39
CA SER A 368 -2.06 15.09 -11.34
C SER A 368 -1.79 13.66 -10.84
N PRO A 369 -2.55 13.18 -9.84
CA PRO A 369 -2.25 11.92 -9.15
C PRO A 369 -2.26 10.68 -10.05
N ASP A 370 -3.07 10.69 -11.11
CA ASP A 370 -3.19 9.54 -12.02
C ASP A 370 -2.10 9.51 -13.10
N SER A 371 -1.38 10.61 -13.32
CA SER A 371 -0.45 10.74 -14.44
C SER A 371 0.92 10.09 -14.18
N PHE A 372 1.39 10.05 -12.93
CA PHE A 372 2.81 9.78 -12.60
C PHE A 372 3.03 8.50 -11.79
N LYS A 373 2.30 7.44 -12.13
CA LYS A 373 2.32 6.17 -11.38
C LYS A 373 3.65 5.43 -11.51
N ALA A 374 4.33 5.51 -12.64
CA ALA A 374 5.61 4.83 -12.85
C ALA A 374 6.74 5.47 -12.02
N ILE A 375 6.75 6.81 -11.92
CA ILE A 375 7.68 7.53 -11.03
C ILE A 375 7.43 7.15 -9.57
N GLU A 376 6.17 7.16 -9.10
CA GLU A 376 5.84 6.76 -7.73
C GLU A 376 6.24 5.30 -7.46
N LEU A 377 6.04 4.41 -8.44
CA LEU A 377 6.44 3.00 -8.35
C LEU A 377 7.96 2.84 -8.20
N LYS A 378 8.76 3.60 -8.97
CA LYS A 378 10.22 3.56 -8.85
C LYS A 378 10.70 4.06 -7.48
N ALA A 379 10.11 5.13 -6.96
CA ALA A 379 10.39 5.59 -5.61
C ALA A 379 10.03 4.53 -4.56
N PHE A 380 8.90 3.84 -4.75
CA PHE A 380 8.46 2.76 -3.87
C PHE A 380 9.44 1.58 -3.90
N GLN A 381 9.91 1.20 -5.09
CA GLN A 381 10.91 0.15 -5.28
C GLN A 381 12.23 0.51 -4.58
N GLY A 382 12.68 1.76 -4.64
CA GLY A 382 13.90 2.21 -3.95
C GLY A 382 13.80 2.09 -2.43
N ILE A 383 12.68 2.51 -1.85
CA ILE A 383 12.40 2.36 -0.40
C ILE A 383 12.36 0.87 -0.03
N ASN A 384 11.63 0.07 -0.81
CA ASN A 384 11.51 -1.35 -0.56
C ASN A 384 12.86 -2.08 -0.62
N TYR A 385 13.68 -1.73 -1.61
CA TYR A 385 15.00 -2.32 -1.84
C TYR A 385 15.93 -2.11 -0.64
N ILE A 386 15.96 -0.90 -0.07
CA ILE A 386 16.74 -0.63 1.15
C ILE A 386 16.13 -1.35 2.36
N ILE A 387 14.82 -1.24 2.60
CA ILE A 387 14.18 -1.82 3.80
C ILE A 387 14.31 -3.34 3.82
N SER A 388 14.03 -4.05 2.72
CA SER A 388 14.16 -5.51 2.66
C SER A 388 15.59 -5.96 2.96
N SER A 389 16.58 -5.16 2.55
CA SER A 389 18.00 -5.46 2.77
C SER A 389 18.45 -5.25 4.22
N LEU A 390 17.65 -4.61 5.09
CA LEU A 390 18.00 -4.41 6.50
C LEU A 390 18.09 -5.73 7.27
N ALA A 391 17.39 -6.78 6.82
CA ALA A 391 17.48 -8.10 7.43
C ALA A 391 18.65 -8.96 6.91
N LEU A 392 19.41 -8.47 5.92
CA LEU A 392 20.49 -9.20 5.28
C LEU A 392 21.85 -8.75 5.81
N LYS A 393 22.63 -9.69 6.37
CA LYS A 393 23.99 -9.41 6.88
C LYS A 393 24.97 -9.11 5.75
N GLU A 394 24.81 -9.77 4.62
CA GLU A 394 25.68 -9.62 3.46
C GLU A 394 25.32 -8.36 2.65
N SER A 395 26.28 -7.85 1.89
CA SER A 395 26.03 -6.87 0.84
C SER A 395 25.10 -7.46 -0.22
N VAL A 396 24.05 -6.73 -0.56
CA VAL A 396 23.22 -7.05 -1.73
C VAL A 396 23.88 -6.40 -2.94
N GLU A 397 23.73 -6.97 -4.13
CA GLU A 397 24.26 -6.38 -5.37
C GLU A 397 23.79 -4.93 -5.53
N GLY A 398 24.71 -3.96 -5.43
CA GLY A 398 24.40 -2.52 -5.43
C GLY A 398 24.38 -1.84 -4.05
N ILE A 399 24.55 -2.60 -2.95
CA ILE A 399 24.65 -2.09 -1.58
C ILE A 399 25.84 -2.74 -0.87
N ASN A 400 26.99 -2.06 -0.87
CA ASN A 400 28.25 -2.58 -0.34
C ASN A 400 28.56 -2.14 1.11
N PHE A 401 27.53 -1.78 1.89
CA PHE A 401 27.70 -1.26 3.25
C PHE A 401 26.82 -1.97 4.27
N THR A 402 27.13 -1.75 5.56
CA THR A 402 26.54 -2.47 6.70
C THR A 402 25.05 -2.21 6.88
N GLN A 403 24.35 -3.11 7.60
CA GLN A 403 22.93 -2.94 7.95
C GLN A 403 22.66 -1.63 8.71
N GLU A 404 23.57 -1.24 9.61
CA GLU A 404 23.46 0.03 10.36
C GLU A 404 23.57 1.23 9.42
N THR A 405 24.53 1.20 8.48
CA THR A 405 24.65 2.22 7.43
C THR A 405 23.36 2.33 6.62
N ARG A 406 22.83 1.21 6.11
CA ARG A 406 21.56 1.18 5.33
C ARG A 406 20.40 1.81 6.09
N LYS A 407 20.26 1.47 7.38
CA LYS A 407 19.23 2.02 8.28
C LYS A 407 19.37 3.54 8.39
N ASN A 408 20.57 4.03 8.69
CA ASN A 408 20.82 5.46 8.91
C ASN A 408 20.64 6.28 7.63
N LEU A 409 21.10 5.77 6.48
CA LEU A 409 20.89 6.43 5.18
C LEU A 409 19.41 6.73 4.92
N LEU A 410 18.55 5.71 4.98
CA LEU A 410 17.12 5.89 4.68
C LEU A 410 16.41 6.72 5.75
N LYS A 411 16.67 6.47 7.03
CA LYS A 411 16.07 7.24 8.14
C LYS A 411 16.38 8.74 8.01
N ASN A 412 17.64 9.07 7.78
CA ASN A 412 18.08 10.46 7.69
C ASN A 412 17.54 11.11 6.41
N TRP A 413 17.48 10.36 5.30
CA TRP A 413 16.84 10.86 4.08
C TRP A 413 15.36 11.17 4.26
N LEU A 414 14.58 10.27 4.88
CA LEU A 414 13.16 10.49 5.15
C LEU A 414 12.92 11.69 6.08
N THR A 415 13.89 12.02 6.93
CA THR A 415 13.85 13.18 7.83
C THR A 415 14.05 14.48 7.05
N LEU A 416 15.00 14.50 6.11
CA LEU A 416 15.25 15.64 5.22
C LEU A 416 14.12 15.84 4.21
N ASP A 417 13.58 14.75 3.67
CA ASP A 417 12.55 14.75 2.64
C ASP A 417 11.12 14.85 3.21
N ASN A 418 10.92 15.47 4.37
CA ASN A 418 9.67 15.36 5.13
C ASN A 418 8.38 15.70 4.35
N ASP A 419 8.43 16.60 3.36
CA ASP A 419 7.28 16.96 2.52
C ASP A 419 7.45 16.54 1.04
N GLY A 420 8.49 15.76 0.75
CA GLY A 420 8.85 15.33 -0.60
C GLY A 420 8.31 13.96 -1.01
N LEU A 421 8.80 13.51 -2.17
CA LEU A 421 8.37 12.29 -2.84
C LEU A 421 8.64 11.06 -1.97
N TRP A 422 9.86 10.91 -1.48
CA TRP A 422 10.29 9.71 -0.74
C TRP A 422 9.55 9.57 0.57
N ARG A 423 9.33 10.66 1.32
CA ARG A 423 8.52 10.60 2.54
C ARG A 423 7.07 10.25 2.26
N THR A 424 6.49 10.85 1.22
CA THR A 424 5.10 10.57 0.81
C THR A 424 4.93 9.11 0.38
N VAL A 425 5.85 8.60 -0.42
CA VAL A 425 5.86 7.20 -0.86
C VAL A 425 6.12 6.25 0.32
N TYR A 426 7.00 6.60 1.26
CA TYR A 426 7.19 5.82 2.47
C TYR A 426 5.91 5.69 3.31
N GLN A 427 5.08 6.74 3.35
CA GLN A 427 3.77 6.66 4.03
C GLN A 427 2.84 5.64 3.37
N LYS A 428 2.81 5.60 2.03
CA LYS A 428 2.07 4.59 1.28
C LYS A 428 2.65 3.20 1.54
N TYR A 429 3.98 3.10 1.55
CA TYR A 429 4.73 1.87 1.76
C TYR A 429 4.42 1.19 3.09
N TYR A 430 4.61 1.86 4.23
CA TYR A 430 4.41 1.20 5.53
C TYR A 430 2.95 0.80 5.77
N ARG A 431 1.99 1.55 5.19
CA ARG A 431 0.56 1.21 5.24
C ARG A 431 0.27 -0.04 4.41
N GLN A 432 0.87 -0.15 3.24
CA GLN A 432 0.74 -1.35 2.42
C GLN A 432 1.40 -2.57 3.09
N LEU A 433 2.55 -2.39 3.73
CA LEU A 433 3.22 -3.46 4.48
C LEU A 433 2.34 -3.95 5.63
N TRP A 434 1.70 -3.01 6.33
CA TRP A 434 0.72 -3.34 7.36
C TRP A 434 -0.50 -4.09 6.80
N ASN A 435 -1.01 -3.66 5.63
CA ASN A 435 -2.13 -4.34 4.97
C ASN A 435 -1.78 -5.79 4.61
N ASP A 436 -0.57 -6.05 4.12
CA ASP A 436 -0.10 -7.40 3.84
C ASP A 436 -0.05 -8.27 5.10
N ILE A 437 0.43 -7.72 6.22
CA ILE A 437 0.44 -8.43 7.53
C ILE A 437 -0.99 -8.81 7.93
N VAL A 438 -1.94 -7.88 7.79
CA VAL A 438 -3.37 -8.15 8.03
C VAL A 438 -3.90 -9.18 7.03
N GLN A 439 -3.46 -9.14 5.78
CA GLN A 439 -3.87 -10.07 4.74
C GLN A 439 -3.38 -11.50 5.02
N ILE A 440 -2.16 -11.69 5.55
CA ILE A 440 -1.67 -13.00 6.00
C ILE A 440 -2.61 -13.61 7.05
N ALA A 441 -3.12 -12.80 7.98
CA ALA A 441 -4.09 -13.27 8.98
C ALA A 441 -5.45 -13.65 8.36
N LYS A 442 -5.93 -12.89 7.36
CA LYS A 442 -7.14 -13.23 6.59
C LYS A 442 -6.94 -14.50 5.74
N ASN A 443 -5.74 -14.69 5.19
CA ASN A 443 -5.39 -15.86 4.39
C ASN A 443 -5.44 -17.14 5.25
N TYR A 444 -5.03 -17.08 6.51
CA TYR A 444 -5.23 -18.19 7.46
C TYR A 444 -6.71 -18.57 7.59
N MET A 445 -7.60 -17.59 7.75
CA MET A 445 -9.03 -17.84 7.87
C MET A 445 -9.60 -18.55 6.64
N THR A 446 -9.16 -18.11 5.47
CA THR A 446 -9.55 -18.71 4.19
C THR A 446 -9.04 -20.15 4.12
N ALA A 447 -7.76 -20.39 4.42
CA ALA A 447 -7.17 -21.73 4.42
C ALA A 447 -7.87 -22.67 5.42
N ARG A 448 -8.12 -22.18 6.64
CA ARG A 448 -8.82 -22.90 7.71
C ARG A 448 -10.23 -23.30 7.28
N ASN A 449 -11.03 -22.37 6.76
CA ASN A 449 -12.40 -22.64 6.37
C ASN A 449 -12.48 -23.62 5.20
N THR A 450 -11.61 -23.45 4.19
CA THR A 450 -11.51 -24.41 3.08
C THR A 450 -11.11 -25.80 3.55
N LEU A 451 -10.18 -25.91 4.51
CA LEU A 451 -9.80 -27.20 5.09
C LEU A 451 -10.97 -27.84 5.84
N ILE A 452 -11.71 -27.06 6.65
CA ILE A 452 -12.90 -27.54 7.34
C ILE A 452 -13.95 -28.05 6.34
N GLU A 453 -14.24 -27.30 5.28
CA GLU A 453 -15.19 -27.70 4.22
C GLU A 453 -14.74 -29.00 3.51
N ALA A 454 -13.46 -29.13 3.19
CA ALA A 454 -12.91 -30.33 2.55
C ALA A 454 -13.10 -31.60 3.42
N TYR A 455 -12.93 -31.46 4.74
CA TYR A 455 -13.09 -32.56 5.70
C TYR A 455 -14.53 -32.76 6.21
N SER A 456 -15.45 -31.86 5.83
CA SER A 456 -16.90 -31.99 6.11
C SER A 456 -17.62 -32.95 5.14
N GLN A 457 -16.93 -33.44 4.11
CA GLN A 457 -17.47 -34.38 3.12
C GLN A 457 -17.74 -35.77 3.75
N PRO A 458 -18.75 -36.54 3.28
CA PRO A 458 -19.19 -37.80 3.90
C PRO A 458 -18.08 -38.87 4.07
N LYS A 459 -16.99 -38.74 3.31
CA LYS A 459 -15.84 -39.65 3.33
C LYS A 459 -14.95 -39.50 4.58
N TYR A 460 -15.07 -38.41 5.33
CA TYR A 460 -14.21 -38.08 6.48
C TYR A 460 -14.98 -37.76 7.78
N SER A 461 -16.26 -38.12 7.84
CA SER A 461 -17.23 -37.77 8.89
C SER A 461 -16.87 -38.18 10.34
N ASN A 462 -15.77 -38.90 10.55
CA ASN A 462 -15.33 -39.39 11.86
C ASN A 462 -14.23 -38.53 12.52
N ILE A 463 -13.80 -37.42 11.89
CA ILE A 463 -12.69 -36.58 12.41
C ILE A 463 -13.25 -35.28 13.02
N SER A 464 -13.19 -35.15 14.35
CA SER A 464 -13.40 -33.87 15.04
C SER A 464 -12.13 -33.02 14.94
N LEU A 465 -12.15 -31.98 14.11
CA LEU A 465 -11.02 -31.08 13.87
C LEU A 465 -10.91 -30.04 14.99
N SER A 466 -10.07 -30.29 16.00
CA SER A 466 -9.68 -29.24 16.94
C SER A 466 -8.76 -28.21 16.27
N GLU A 467 -8.70 -26.98 16.79
CA GLU A 467 -7.83 -25.91 16.25
C GLU A 467 -6.35 -26.30 16.22
N SER A 468 -5.90 -27.11 17.19
CA SER A 468 -4.54 -27.66 17.21
C SER A 468 -4.29 -28.65 16.06
N HIS A 469 -5.30 -29.45 15.68
CA HIS A 469 -5.21 -30.36 14.55
C HIS A 469 -5.23 -29.60 13.23
N ILE A 470 -6.07 -28.57 13.08
CA ILE A 470 -6.11 -27.71 11.89
C ILE A 470 -4.75 -27.04 11.66
N LYS A 471 -4.16 -26.44 12.70
CA LYS A 471 -2.82 -25.82 12.59
C LYS A 471 -1.75 -26.81 12.18
N LYS A 472 -1.80 -28.02 12.75
CA LYS A 472 -0.89 -29.10 12.41
C LYS A 472 -1.09 -29.60 10.98
N MET A 473 -2.33 -29.70 10.50
CA MET A 473 -2.63 -30.10 9.12
C MET A 473 -2.19 -29.05 8.10
N LEU A 474 -2.42 -27.76 8.39
CA LEU A 474 -1.93 -26.66 7.57
C LEU A 474 -0.39 -26.63 7.48
N GLU A 475 0.29 -27.06 8.54
CA GLU A 475 1.75 -27.20 8.59
C GLU A 475 2.27 -28.50 7.94
N ASP A 476 1.58 -29.63 8.12
CA ASP A 476 2.06 -30.98 7.78
C ASP A 476 1.57 -31.53 6.41
N GLU A 477 0.59 -30.91 5.74
CA GLU A 477 0.04 -31.44 4.48
C GLU A 477 1.02 -31.31 3.28
N ILE A 478 1.86 -32.35 3.14
CA ILE A 478 2.42 -32.83 1.87
C ILE A 478 1.45 -33.88 1.31
N PRO A 479 0.90 -33.73 0.09
CA PRO A 479 0.33 -34.88 -0.60
C PRO A 479 1.51 -35.77 -1.03
N GLN A 480 1.81 -36.83 -0.28
CA GLN A 480 2.67 -37.89 -0.78
C GLN A 480 1.90 -38.74 -1.79
N SER A 481 2.25 -38.63 -3.08
CA SER A 481 2.76 -39.78 -3.84
C SER A 481 3.23 -39.35 -5.24
N GLY A 482 4.46 -39.76 -5.61
CA GLY A 482 4.81 -40.08 -7.00
C GLY A 482 5.67 -39.08 -7.81
N SER A 483 6.99 -39.29 -7.76
CA SER A 483 7.98 -39.18 -8.86
C SER A 483 8.33 -37.82 -9.54
N SER A 484 9.59 -37.43 -9.32
CA SER A 484 10.63 -37.04 -10.30
C SER A 484 10.50 -35.81 -11.24
N ASN A 485 11.59 -35.03 -11.21
CA ASN A 485 12.20 -34.14 -12.22
C ASN A 485 11.74 -32.67 -12.41
N ASN A 486 12.72 -31.81 -12.09
CA ASN A 486 13.09 -30.47 -12.58
C ASN A 486 12.24 -29.80 -13.69
N LYS A 487 11.78 -28.58 -13.41
CA LYS A 487 12.19 -27.35 -14.14
C LYS A 487 11.63 -26.09 -13.45
N GLN A 488 12.50 -25.11 -13.30
CA GLN A 488 12.24 -23.73 -12.86
C GLN A 488 11.21 -23.05 -13.78
N GLN A 489 10.37 -22.17 -13.24
CA GLN A 489 9.59 -21.21 -14.02
C GLN A 489 9.73 -19.80 -13.44
N GLU A 490 10.25 -18.93 -14.30
CA GLU A 490 10.38 -17.49 -14.17
C GLU A 490 9.00 -16.82 -14.14
N MET A 491 8.83 -15.81 -13.29
CA MET A 491 7.61 -15.00 -13.21
C MET A 491 7.80 -13.74 -14.06
N ILE A 492 7.17 -13.72 -15.23
CA ILE A 492 7.06 -12.53 -16.08
C ILE A 492 6.05 -11.59 -15.43
N LEU A 493 6.52 -10.44 -14.93
CA LEU A 493 5.67 -9.28 -14.68
C LEU A 493 5.09 -8.80 -16.02
N SER A 494 3.77 -8.92 -16.20
CA SER A 494 3.06 -8.12 -17.19
C SER A 494 2.03 -7.22 -16.53
N GLN A 495 2.04 -6.01 -17.06
CA GLN A 495 1.51 -4.74 -16.58
C GLN A 495 0.02 -4.76 -16.24
N GLY A 496 -0.34 -3.91 -15.26
CA GLY A 496 -1.71 -3.60 -14.94
C GLY A 496 -2.45 -3.00 -16.14
N THR A 497 -3.52 -3.66 -16.54
CA THR A 497 -4.73 -3.00 -17.05
C THR A 497 -5.93 -3.70 -16.44
N SER A 498 -6.80 -2.90 -15.85
CA SER A 498 -8.08 -3.29 -15.30
C SER A 498 -8.99 -3.80 -16.42
N THR A 499 -9.10 -5.12 -16.53
CA THR A 499 -10.31 -5.79 -17.02
C THR A 499 -10.58 -7.02 -16.16
N PHE A 500 -11.61 -6.92 -15.33
CA PHE A 500 -12.31 -8.07 -14.76
C PHE A 500 -12.81 -8.94 -15.91
N ASN A 501 -12.16 -10.08 -16.14
CA ASN A 501 -12.78 -11.19 -16.85
C ASN A 501 -12.89 -12.36 -15.87
N TYR A 502 -14.14 -12.68 -15.53
CA TYR A 502 -14.53 -13.93 -14.89
C TYR A 502 -14.09 -15.06 -15.82
N ILE A 503 -12.93 -15.67 -15.56
CA ILE A 503 -12.56 -16.90 -16.27
C ILE A 503 -13.40 -18.01 -15.65
N GLN A 504 -14.46 -18.39 -16.36
CA GLN A 504 -15.16 -19.65 -16.18
C GLN A 504 -14.14 -20.78 -16.07
N THR A 505 -14.23 -21.53 -14.97
CA THR A 505 -13.52 -22.78 -14.78
C THR A 505 -13.85 -23.73 -15.91
N ASN A 506 -12.92 -23.87 -16.86
CA ASN A 506 -12.97 -24.94 -17.84
C ASN A 506 -12.64 -26.23 -17.10
N THR A 507 -13.68 -27.01 -16.82
CA THR A 507 -13.60 -28.40 -16.41
C THR A 507 -12.99 -29.19 -17.55
N ASN A 508 -11.71 -29.56 -17.45
CA ASN A 508 -11.18 -30.77 -18.07
C ASN A 508 -9.89 -31.21 -17.35
N ASN A 509 -9.85 -32.50 -17.09
CA ASN A 509 -9.01 -33.22 -16.13
C ASN A 509 -7.50 -33.26 -16.44
N ASP A 510 -6.75 -33.54 -15.36
CA ASP A 510 -5.45 -34.23 -15.28
C ASP A 510 -4.14 -33.42 -15.40
N SER A 511 -3.94 -32.42 -14.53
CA SER A 511 -2.59 -31.99 -14.12
C SER A 511 -2.52 -31.72 -12.61
N HIS A 512 -1.67 -32.47 -11.89
CA HIS A 512 -1.44 -32.40 -10.43
C HIS A 512 -1.00 -31.01 -9.91
N PRO A 513 -1.55 -30.48 -8.79
CA PRO A 513 -0.97 -29.34 -8.07
C PRO A 513 0.07 -29.80 -7.03
N LYS A 514 1.25 -29.17 -7.02
CA LYS A 514 2.44 -29.52 -6.21
C LYS A 514 2.60 -28.71 -4.90
N ASP A 515 1.72 -27.78 -4.57
CA ASP A 515 1.91 -26.83 -3.45
C ASP A 515 1.12 -27.21 -2.19
N SER A 516 1.71 -26.99 -1.00
CA SER A 516 1.02 -27.14 0.29
C SER A 516 -0.09 -26.11 0.45
N TYR A 517 -1.10 -26.39 1.29
CA TYR A 517 -2.16 -25.42 1.62
C TYR A 517 -1.58 -24.10 2.15
N GLU A 518 -0.52 -24.18 2.97
CA GLU A 518 0.21 -23.00 3.46
C GLU A 518 0.76 -22.14 2.31
N LEU A 519 1.49 -22.74 1.36
CA LEU A 519 2.02 -22.01 0.20
C LEU A 519 0.91 -21.45 -0.69
N ARG A 520 -0.18 -22.20 -0.89
CA ARG A 520 -1.29 -21.78 -1.75
C ARG A 520 -2.02 -20.55 -1.22
N TYR A 521 -2.22 -20.44 0.09
CA TYR A 521 -3.04 -19.39 0.68
C TYR A 521 -2.21 -18.27 1.34
N ALA A 522 -1.08 -18.56 1.98
CA ALA A 522 -0.33 -17.58 2.77
C ALA A 522 0.09 -16.35 1.96
N TYR A 523 0.47 -16.53 0.69
CA TYR A 523 0.98 -15.47 -0.18
C TYR A 523 -0.11 -14.79 -1.03
N GLN A 524 -1.37 -15.22 -0.93
CA GLN A 524 -2.43 -14.64 -1.74
C GLN A 524 -2.66 -13.17 -1.41
N ASN A 525 -2.73 -12.34 -2.45
CA ASN A 525 -3.03 -10.91 -2.34
C ASN A 525 -2.02 -10.11 -1.51
N LEU A 526 -0.78 -10.58 -1.35
CA LEU A 526 0.30 -9.81 -0.73
C LEU A 526 1.02 -8.95 -1.79
N GLN A 527 1.31 -7.68 -1.46
CA GLN A 527 1.95 -6.73 -2.40
C GLN A 527 3.44 -6.53 -2.16
N ILE A 528 3.85 -6.27 -0.91
CA ILE A 528 5.24 -6.12 -0.47
C ILE A 528 5.77 -7.47 0.01
N LEU A 529 5.08 -8.12 0.94
CA LEU A 529 5.49 -9.42 1.50
C LEU A 529 5.39 -10.55 0.47
N GLY A 530 4.68 -10.35 -0.65
CA GLY A 530 4.65 -11.28 -1.77
C GLY A 530 5.89 -11.22 -2.69
N GLN A 531 6.77 -10.23 -2.52
CA GLN A 531 7.93 -10.05 -3.39
C GLN A 531 9.09 -10.97 -3.00
N ASP A 532 9.92 -11.36 -3.98
CA ASP A 532 11.01 -12.33 -3.79
C ASP A 532 12.03 -11.90 -2.73
N ASN A 533 12.36 -10.60 -2.66
CA ASN A 533 13.26 -10.04 -1.65
C ASN A 533 12.71 -10.08 -0.22
N TRP A 534 11.39 -10.29 -0.06
CA TRP A 534 10.74 -10.47 1.24
C TRP A 534 10.48 -11.92 1.61
N LYS A 535 10.65 -12.88 0.68
CA LYS A 535 10.23 -14.28 0.86
C LYS A 535 10.63 -14.87 2.21
N SER A 536 11.91 -14.86 2.58
CA SER A 536 12.36 -15.40 3.88
C SER A 536 11.73 -14.69 5.09
N ILE A 537 11.45 -13.39 4.99
CA ILE A 537 10.82 -12.61 6.06
C ILE A 537 9.33 -12.97 6.14
N THR A 538 8.68 -13.11 4.99
CA THR A 538 7.28 -13.52 4.87
C THR A 538 7.05 -14.91 5.44
N ASP A 539 7.90 -15.89 5.14
CA ASP A 539 7.81 -17.25 5.67
C ASP A 539 7.83 -17.23 7.21
N ASP A 540 8.75 -16.47 7.79
CA ASP A 540 8.89 -16.36 9.25
C ASP A 540 7.75 -15.50 9.87
N MET A 541 7.17 -14.57 9.11
CA MET A 541 5.98 -13.82 9.51
C MET A 541 4.73 -14.72 9.50
N VAL A 542 4.55 -15.57 8.50
CA VAL A 542 3.47 -16.56 8.43
C VAL A 542 3.56 -17.50 9.63
N LYS A 543 4.75 -18.00 9.97
CA LYS A 543 4.95 -18.84 11.17
C LYS A 543 4.55 -18.14 12.47
N LEU A 544 4.88 -16.86 12.58
CA LEU A 544 4.49 -16.05 13.73
C LEU A 544 2.96 -15.88 13.80
N ILE A 545 2.31 -15.55 12.68
CA ILE A 545 0.88 -15.20 12.64
C ILE A 545 -0.01 -16.44 12.73
N TRP A 546 0.25 -17.47 11.91
CA TRP A 546 -0.58 -18.67 11.82
C TRP A 546 -0.35 -19.57 13.04
N TYR A 547 0.91 -19.76 13.43
CA TYR A 547 1.30 -20.75 14.43
C TYR A 547 1.73 -20.15 15.78
N GLY A 548 1.86 -18.83 15.91
CA GLY A 548 2.34 -18.20 17.14
C GLY A 548 3.81 -18.49 17.45
N ARG A 549 4.58 -18.97 16.46
CA ARG A 549 5.98 -19.33 16.62
C ARG A 549 6.87 -18.18 16.17
N SER A 550 7.44 -17.47 17.15
CA SER A 550 8.45 -16.46 16.83
C SER A 550 9.75 -17.13 16.37
N PRO A 551 10.35 -16.66 15.25
CA PRO A 551 11.64 -17.17 14.77
C PRO A 551 12.81 -16.84 15.72
N GLN A 552 12.68 -15.81 16.57
CA GLN A 552 13.73 -15.32 17.49
C GLN A 552 15.11 -15.16 16.81
N ASN A 553 15.12 -14.51 15.65
CA ASN A 553 16.34 -14.34 14.85
C ASN A 553 16.80 -12.88 14.86
N SER A 554 18.01 -12.63 15.37
CA SER A 554 18.57 -11.29 15.48
C SER A 554 18.68 -10.52 14.16
N LYS A 555 18.59 -11.19 13.00
CA LYS A 555 18.55 -10.52 11.67
C LYS A 555 17.42 -9.48 11.57
N TYR A 556 16.35 -9.62 12.34
CA TYR A 556 15.21 -8.69 12.34
C TYR A 556 15.41 -7.44 13.21
N SER A 557 16.50 -7.33 13.98
CA SER A 557 16.70 -6.18 14.88
C SER A 557 16.77 -4.86 14.12
N TYR A 558 17.47 -4.81 12.99
CA TYR A 558 17.61 -3.59 12.20
C TYR A 558 16.28 -3.11 11.59
N LEU A 559 15.38 -4.03 11.21
CA LEU A 559 14.01 -3.68 10.81
C LEU A 559 13.23 -3.12 12.01
N ALA A 560 13.32 -3.77 13.17
CA ALA A 560 12.63 -3.34 14.38
C ALA A 560 13.07 -1.95 14.83
N ASP A 561 14.39 -1.70 14.82
CA ASP A 561 15.02 -0.44 15.19
C ASP A 561 14.67 0.65 14.18
N PHE A 562 14.74 0.36 12.87
CA PHE A 562 14.36 1.31 11.81
C PHE A 562 12.92 1.83 12.00
N PHE A 563 11.94 0.92 12.11
CA PHE A 563 10.55 1.34 12.31
C PHE A 563 10.33 2.02 13.67
N GLY A 564 11.08 1.65 14.70
CA GLY A 564 11.02 2.29 16.01
C GLY A 564 11.52 3.74 15.98
N GLU A 565 12.68 3.96 15.36
CA GLU A 565 13.31 5.28 15.19
C GLU A 565 12.49 6.18 14.27
N VAL A 566 11.99 5.66 13.14
CA VAL A 566 11.12 6.42 12.23
C VAL A 566 9.77 6.74 12.88
N GLY A 567 9.21 5.82 13.67
CA GLY A 567 8.01 6.08 14.46
C GLY A 567 8.21 7.19 15.49
N GLU A 568 9.42 7.29 16.07
CA GLU A 568 9.80 8.37 16.99
C GLU A 568 9.93 9.71 16.29
N LEU A 569 10.61 9.75 15.15
CA LEU A 569 10.80 10.97 14.37
C LEU A 569 9.48 11.63 13.92
N PHE A 570 8.46 10.83 13.62
CA PHE A 570 7.19 11.32 13.05
C PHE A 570 5.96 11.07 13.91
N GLU A 571 6.14 10.62 15.15
CA GLU A 571 5.05 10.26 16.08
C GLU A 571 4.00 9.29 15.50
N ASP A 572 4.41 8.39 14.61
CA ASP A 572 3.50 7.51 13.88
C ASP A 572 3.31 6.15 14.57
N ARG A 573 2.10 5.90 15.05
CA ARG A 573 1.75 4.66 15.76
C ARG A 573 1.91 3.40 14.91
N ASN A 574 1.66 3.47 13.60
CA ASN A 574 1.77 2.29 12.73
C ASN A 574 3.21 1.80 12.61
N ASN A 575 4.17 2.73 12.65
CA ASN A 575 5.59 2.38 12.67
C ASN A 575 5.98 1.69 14.00
N TYR A 576 5.43 2.12 15.14
CA TYR A 576 5.63 1.40 16.40
C TYR A 576 5.03 -0.01 16.38
N PHE A 577 3.91 -0.21 15.69
CA PHE A 577 3.32 -1.53 15.49
C PHE A 577 4.21 -2.45 14.66
N LEU A 578 4.78 -1.96 13.56
CA LEU A 578 5.77 -2.70 12.78
C LEU A 578 7.02 -3.01 13.61
N SER A 579 7.53 -2.03 14.37
CA SER A 579 8.67 -2.21 15.28
C SER A 579 8.40 -3.30 16.33
N ALA A 580 7.21 -3.33 16.93
CA ALA A 580 6.82 -4.34 17.91
C ALA A 580 6.76 -5.75 17.30
N LEU A 581 6.27 -5.89 16.06
CA LEU A 581 6.27 -7.16 15.35
C LEU A 581 7.70 -7.65 15.07
N PHE A 582 8.55 -6.80 14.49
CA PHE A 582 9.92 -7.19 14.18
C PHE A 582 10.78 -7.43 15.42
N HIS A 583 10.56 -6.74 16.54
CA HIS A 583 11.19 -7.08 17.82
C HIS A 583 10.75 -8.45 18.34
N THR A 584 9.49 -8.79 18.15
CA THR A 584 8.95 -10.12 18.47
C THR A 584 9.59 -11.18 17.60
N MET A 585 9.78 -10.94 16.31
CA MET A 585 10.53 -11.84 15.43
C MET A 585 12.02 -11.92 15.80
N ALA A 586 12.61 -10.81 16.27
CA ALA A 586 14.02 -10.75 16.60
C ALA A 586 14.36 -11.48 17.92
N THR A 587 13.53 -11.27 18.94
CA THR A 587 13.86 -11.67 20.33
C THR A 587 12.73 -12.37 21.08
N GLY A 588 11.55 -12.52 20.46
CA GLY A 588 10.35 -13.05 21.10
C GLY A 588 9.61 -12.05 22.00
N GLU A 589 10.22 -10.89 22.28
CA GLU A 589 9.69 -9.89 23.21
C GLU A 589 9.81 -8.47 22.63
N VAL A 590 8.85 -7.61 22.98
CA VAL A 590 8.80 -6.19 22.60
C VAL A 590 9.41 -5.33 23.71
N PRO A 591 10.38 -4.46 23.43
CA PRO A 591 10.93 -3.51 24.40
C PRO A 591 9.84 -2.65 25.06
N THR A 592 10.00 -2.37 26.35
CA THR A 592 9.02 -1.57 27.10
C THR A 592 8.85 -0.15 26.53
N SER A 593 9.91 0.43 25.96
CA SER A 593 9.84 1.73 25.26
C SER A 593 8.86 1.71 24.08
N ILE A 594 9.00 0.72 23.18
CA ILE A 594 8.12 0.54 22.03
C ILE A 594 6.71 0.14 22.47
N TRP A 595 6.58 -0.75 23.47
CA TRP A 595 5.30 -1.17 24.03
C TRP A 595 4.45 0.00 24.52
N ASN A 596 5.07 0.94 25.24
CA ASN A 596 4.39 2.12 25.75
C ASN A 596 4.00 3.07 24.61
N LYS A 597 4.87 3.25 23.61
CA LYS A 597 4.60 4.06 22.41
C LYS A 597 3.44 3.49 21.57
N CYS A 598 3.24 2.18 21.59
CA CYS A 598 2.07 1.51 20.99
C CYS A 598 0.75 1.74 21.75
N LYS A 599 0.80 2.27 22.98
CA LYS A 599 -0.36 2.47 23.88
C LYS A 599 -1.15 1.20 24.19
N PHE A 600 -0.48 0.05 24.27
CA PHE A 600 -1.12 -1.17 24.78
C PHE A 600 -1.51 -0.96 26.26
N GLN A 601 -2.68 -1.44 26.68
CA GLN A 601 -3.22 -1.17 28.03
C GLN A 601 -2.23 -1.56 29.15
N ALA A 602 -2.17 -0.73 30.20
CA ALA A 602 -1.07 -0.72 31.16
C ALA A 602 -1.29 -1.60 32.41
N LYS A 603 -0.32 -2.50 32.68
CA LYS A 603 0.65 -2.46 33.82
C LYS A 603 1.11 -3.88 34.21
N TYR A 604 0.33 -4.93 33.92
CA TYR A 604 0.67 -6.33 34.26
C TYR A 604 0.42 -7.37 33.15
N GLU A 605 -0.15 -6.98 32.01
CA GLU A 605 -0.34 -7.92 30.90
C GLU A 605 1.00 -8.20 30.22
N LYS A 606 1.49 -9.42 30.42
CA LYS A 606 2.72 -9.94 29.79
C LYS A 606 2.53 -10.15 28.29
N LYS A 607 1.27 -10.25 27.84
CA LYS A 607 0.87 -10.59 26.48
C LYS A 607 -0.22 -9.65 25.98
N TYR A 608 -0.09 -9.13 24.77
CA TYR A 608 -1.08 -8.28 24.11
C TYR A 608 -1.63 -8.97 22.85
N LYS A 609 -2.95 -9.00 22.74
CA LYS A 609 -3.68 -9.53 21.59
C LYS A 609 -3.70 -8.50 20.46
N PHE A 610 -2.68 -8.54 19.61
CA PHE A 610 -2.31 -7.46 18.69
C PHE A 610 -3.17 -7.35 17.44
N ILE A 611 -3.83 -8.45 17.04
CA ILE A 611 -4.84 -8.45 15.99
C ILE A 611 -6.08 -9.20 16.52
N LYS A 612 -7.20 -8.48 16.64
CA LYS A 612 -8.52 -9.05 16.93
C LYS A 612 -9.32 -9.12 15.62
N ILE A 613 -9.02 -10.10 14.77
CA ILE A 613 -9.93 -10.49 13.71
C ILE A 613 -10.83 -11.59 14.29
N PRO A 614 -12.17 -11.48 14.19
CA PRO A 614 -13.08 -12.54 14.62
C PRO A 614 -12.62 -13.89 14.05
N ASP A 615 -12.52 -14.90 14.92
CA ASP A 615 -12.15 -16.29 14.59
C ASP A 615 -10.71 -16.52 14.05
N SER A 616 -9.86 -15.49 13.96
CA SER A 616 -8.43 -15.59 13.58
C SER A 616 -7.53 -15.94 14.76
N PRO A 617 -6.36 -16.60 14.52
CA PRO A 617 -5.34 -16.76 15.53
C PRO A 617 -4.93 -15.38 16.03
N THR A 618 -5.07 -15.20 17.34
CA THR A 618 -4.70 -13.94 17.95
C THR A 618 -3.18 -13.86 18.01
N ILE A 619 -2.58 -12.87 17.35
CA ILE A 619 -1.15 -12.58 17.53
C ILE A 619 -0.95 -12.11 18.98
N GLU A 620 -0.23 -12.89 19.77
CA GLU A 620 0.14 -12.53 21.14
C GLU A 620 1.55 -11.95 21.17
N LEU A 621 1.66 -10.63 21.31
CA LEU A 621 2.95 -9.96 21.54
C LEU A 621 3.31 -10.02 23.02
N SER A 622 4.56 -10.33 23.35
CA SER A 622 5.02 -10.38 24.75
C SER A 622 5.88 -9.17 25.11
N ARG A 623 5.64 -8.52 26.25
CA ARG A 623 6.47 -7.39 26.71
C ARG A 623 7.77 -7.88 27.35
N ARG A 624 8.90 -7.28 26.97
CA ARG A 624 10.20 -7.45 27.63
C ARG A 624 10.17 -6.76 29.00
N LEU A 625 10.26 -7.57 30.05
CA LEU A 625 10.27 -7.12 31.44
C LEU A 625 11.67 -6.67 31.88
N ALA A 626 11.74 -5.60 32.67
CA ALA A 626 12.97 -5.15 33.30
C ALA A 626 13.47 -6.16 34.34
N LEU A 627 14.78 -6.14 34.66
CA LEU A 627 15.39 -7.09 35.59
C LEU A 627 14.68 -7.07 36.96
N TRP A 628 14.36 -5.89 37.48
CA TRP A 628 13.64 -5.73 38.75
C TRP A 628 12.21 -6.28 38.70
N GLU A 629 11.49 -6.14 37.58
CA GLU A 629 10.16 -6.75 37.39
C GLU A 629 10.27 -8.28 37.41
N LYS A 630 11.31 -8.85 36.78
CA LYS A 630 11.61 -10.29 36.82
C LYS A 630 11.96 -10.74 38.24
N THR A 631 12.77 -9.98 38.98
CA THR A 631 13.15 -10.27 40.36
C THR A 631 11.95 -10.23 41.29
N ILE A 632 11.08 -9.23 41.18
CA ILE A 632 9.83 -9.15 41.94
C ILE A 632 8.93 -10.35 41.63
N ILE A 633 8.75 -10.71 40.36
CA ILE A 633 7.94 -11.90 39.98
C ILE A 633 8.54 -13.19 40.55
N SER A 634 9.87 -13.34 40.57
CA SER A 634 10.54 -14.51 41.14
C SER A 634 10.41 -14.57 42.66
N ILE A 635 10.56 -13.43 43.36
CA ILE A 635 10.32 -13.32 44.81
C ILE A 635 8.86 -13.68 45.11
N ILE A 636 7.92 -13.17 44.32
CA ILE A 636 6.50 -13.48 44.43
C ILE A 636 6.25 -14.99 44.23
N LYS A 637 6.81 -15.62 43.20
CA LYS A 637 6.69 -17.07 42.99
C LYS A 637 7.28 -17.89 44.14
N LEU A 638 8.38 -17.41 44.73
CA LEU A 638 8.98 -18.02 45.91
C LEU A 638 8.02 -17.93 47.10
N LEU A 639 7.40 -16.76 47.31
CA LEU A 639 6.38 -16.54 48.35
C LEU A 639 5.13 -17.42 48.14
N ILE A 640 4.68 -17.65 46.90
CA ILE A 640 3.58 -18.58 46.60
C ILE A 640 3.97 -20.02 46.96
N LYS A 641 5.14 -20.49 46.51
CA LYS A 641 5.60 -21.85 46.83
C LYS A 641 5.79 -22.02 48.33
N PHE A 642 6.22 -20.96 49.03
CA PHE A 642 6.30 -20.95 50.47
C PHE A 642 4.90 -21.03 51.09
N TYR A 643 3.96 -20.17 50.72
CA TYR A 643 2.57 -20.22 51.20
C TYR A 643 1.91 -21.59 50.98
N GLN A 644 2.12 -22.21 49.80
CA GLN A 644 1.63 -23.56 49.49
C GLN A 644 2.30 -24.67 50.32
N PHE A 645 3.57 -24.49 50.69
CA PHE A 645 4.26 -25.37 51.64
C PHE A 645 3.71 -25.21 53.07
N TRP A 646 3.27 -23.99 53.43
CA TRP A 646 2.64 -23.67 54.72
C TRP A 646 1.18 -24.11 54.84
N SER A 647 0.44 -24.26 53.73
CA SER A 647 -0.97 -24.66 53.71
C SER A 647 -1.19 -26.18 53.74
N GLN A 648 -0.14 -26.98 53.88
CA GLN A 648 -0.23 -28.42 54.12
C GLN A 648 -0.62 -28.65 55.59
N PRO A 649 -1.69 -29.43 55.90
CA PRO A 649 -2.10 -29.68 57.27
C PRO A 649 -1.05 -30.51 58.01
N TYR A 650 -0.32 -29.88 58.93
CA TYR A 650 0.53 -30.60 59.88
C TYR A 650 -0.33 -31.08 61.04
N THR A 651 -0.66 -32.36 61.07
CA THR A 651 -1.22 -33.01 62.26
C THR A 651 -0.09 -33.31 63.24
N PRO A 652 -0.04 -32.69 64.42
CA PRO A 652 0.90 -33.13 65.44
C PRO A 652 0.42 -34.48 65.97
N LYS A 653 1.24 -35.52 65.87
CA LYS A 653 1.13 -36.64 66.81
C LYS A 653 1.71 -36.16 68.14
N GLU A 654 1.04 -36.56 69.22
CA GLU A 654 1.46 -36.28 70.58
C GLU A 654 2.92 -36.68 70.80
N ASP A 655 3.57 -35.87 71.62
CA ASP A 655 4.93 -35.93 72.14
C ASP A 655 6.05 -35.16 71.43
N GLU A 656 6.83 -34.52 72.30
CA GLU A 656 8.13 -33.85 72.14
C GLU A 656 8.15 -32.36 71.75
N LYS A 657 8.25 -31.51 72.78
CA LYS A 657 9.35 -30.54 73.08
C LYS A 657 10.18 -29.92 71.92
N LYS A 658 9.63 -29.74 70.71
CA LYS A 658 10.26 -29.02 69.58
C LYS A 658 9.42 -27.86 69.05
N THR A 659 8.36 -27.49 69.75
CA THR A 659 7.45 -26.40 69.36
C THR A 659 8.12 -25.02 69.45
N GLY A 660 9.04 -24.81 70.40
CA GLY A 660 9.76 -23.54 70.55
C GLY A 660 10.79 -23.25 69.45
N LYS A 661 11.56 -24.25 69.00
CA LYS A 661 12.63 -24.07 67.99
C LYS A 661 12.08 -23.83 66.58
N VAL A 662 10.94 -24.44 66.25
CA VAL A 662 10.28 -24.25 64.95
C VAL A 662 9.61 -22.88 64.88
N VAL A 663 9.01 -22.39 65.97
CA VAL A 663 8.43 -21.03 66.03
C VAL A 663 9.51 -19.94 66.01
N LEU A 664 10.64 -20.13 66.71
CA LEU A 664 11.77 -19.20 66.67
C LEU A 664 12.46 -19.15 65.30
N LEU A 665 12.64 -20.29 64.63
CA LEU A 665 13.16 -20.34 63.26
C LEU A 665 12.21 -19.66 62.25
N ARG A 666 10.89 -19.75 62.48
CA ARG A 666 9.85 -19.05 61.69
C ARG A 666 9.92 -17.53 61.85
N TYR A 667 10.08 -17.01 63.08
CA TYR A 667 10.28 -15.58 63.30
C TYR A 667 11.64 -15.07 62.82
N LEU A 668 12.69 -15.90 62.89
CA LEU A 668 14.03 -15.56 62.41
C LEU A 668 14.10 -15.47 60.88
N ILE A 669 13.35 -16.31 60.16
CA ILE A 669 13.24 -16.24 58.69
C ILE A 669 12.37 -15.05 58.25
N ILE A 670 11.29 -14.74 58.99
CA ILE A 670 10.51 -13.50 58.76
C ILE A 670 11.39 -12.28 59.01
N PHE A 671 12.18 -12.27 60.09
CA PHE A 671 13.12 -11.21 60.44
C PHE A 671 14.21 -11.04 59.36
N VAL A 672 14.79 -12.14 58.87
CA VAL A 672 15.77 -12.14 57.77
C VAL A 672 15.14 -11.70 56.44
N LEU A 673 13.90 -12.09 56.13
CA LEU A 673 13.18 -11.62 54.94
C LEU A 673 12.82 -10.13 55.03
N THR A 674 12.44 -9.63 56.22
CA THR A 674 12.26 -8.19 56.45
C THR A 674 13.60 -7.44 56.40
N ILE A 675 14.70 -8.01 56.88
CA ILE A 675 16.04 -7.40 56.74
C ILE A 675 16.49 -7.42 55.28
N ILE A 676 16.26 -8.49 54.51
CA ILE A 676 16.55 -8.51 53.08
C ILE A 676 15.67 -7.50 52.31
N LEU A 677 14.43 -7.28 52.75
CA LEU A 677 13.55 -6.22 52.25
C LEU A 677 13.95 -4.81 52.73
N ILE A 678 14.63 -4.66 53.87
CA ILE A 678 15.04 -3.36 54.44
C ILE A 678 16.46 -2.96 54.00
N ASP A 679 17.43 -3.89 53.98
CA ASP A 679 18.82 -3.69 53.56
C ASP A 679 19.03 -3.92 52.05
N GLY A 680 18.28 -4.82 51.41
CA GLY A 680 18.31 -5.00 49.94
C GLY A 680 17.71 -3.83 49.15
N LEU A 681 17.10 -2.87 49.86
CA LEU A 681 16.48 -1.65 49.34
C LEU A 681 17.33 -0.39 49.58
N LYS A 682 18.65 -0.50 49.77
CA LYS A 682 19.58 0.64 49.71
C LYS A 682 19.79 1.18 48.28
N PHE A 683 18.69 1.50 47.58
CA PHE A 683 18.67 2.41 46.43
C PHE A 683 17.69 3.56 46.71
N SER A 684 18.27 4.77 46.78
CA SER A 684 17.73 6.13 46.94
C SER A 684 16.19 6.36 46.94
N PRO A 685 15.66 7.20 47.85
CA PRO A 685 14.23 7.39 48.06
C PRO A 685 13.57 8.34 47.04
N ILE A 686 12.22 8.29 47.01
CA ILE A 686 11.26 9.23 46.39
C ILE A 686 10.72 8.81 45.00
N LYS A 687 9.94 7.71 44.99
CA LYS A 687 8.70 7.46 44.20
C LYS A 687 8.26 6.00 44.23
N ILE A 688 9.17 5.09 44.59
CA ILE A 688 9.00 3.63 44.47
C ILE A 688 8.17 3.02 45.61
N GLY A 689 8.06 3.68 46.77
CA GLY A 689 7.44 3.12 47.98
C GLY A 689 5.92 2.93 47.94
N GLN A 690 5.16 3.79 47.26
CA GLN A 690 3.69 3.70 47.28
C GLN A 690 3.15 2.67 46.28
N ASP A 691 3.71 2.63 45.08
CA ASP A 691 3.28 1.70 44.03
C ASP A 691 3.65 0.25 44.38
N ALA A 692 4.86 0.00 44.89
CA ALA A 692 5.29 -1.34 45.29
C ALA A 692 4.48 -1.91 46.45
N PHE A 693 4.08 -1.06 47.42
CA PHE A 693 3.23 -1.45 48.55
C PHE A 693 1.77 -1.71 48.12
N LYS A 694 1.26 -0.92 47.17
CA LYS A 694 -0.05 -1.16 46.54
C LYS A 694 -0.09 -2.46 45.72
N ILE A 695 1.02 -2.78 45.05
CA ILE A 695 1.21 -3.99 44.23
C ILE A 695 1.22 -5.25 45.08
N SER A 696 1.94 -5.21 46.19
CA SER A 696 2.02 -6.35 47.12
C SER A 696 0.69 -6.55 47.86
N LYS A 697 0.01 -5.47 48.26
CA LYS A 697 -1.36 -5.54 48.82
C LYS A 697 -2.38 -6.16 47.84
N ASN A 698 -2.49 -5.61 46.62
CA ASN A 698 -3.42 -6.11 45.58
C ASN A 698 -3.10 -7.52 45.06
N TRP A 699 -1.91 -8.05 45.37
CA TRP A 699 -1.50 -9.41 45.01
C TRP A 699 -1.74 -10.41 46.15
N VAL A 700 -1.50 -10.02 47.41
CA VAL A 700 -1.92 -10.78 48.60
C VAL A 700 -3.45 -10.92 48.64
N ASP A 701 -4.18 -9.85 48.32
CA ASP A 701 -5.65 -9.87 48.17
C ASP A 701 -6.14 -10.83 47.05
N ARG A 702 -5.26 -11.18 46.10
CA ARG A 702 -5.54 -12.15 45.00
C ARG A 702 -5.17 -13.60 45.31
N GLN A 703 -4.33 -13.86 46.30
CA GLN A 703 -3.94 -15.23 46.69
C GLN A 703 -4.82 -15.78 47.82
N LEU A 704 -5.43 -14.91 48.62
CA LEU A 704 -6.51 -15.25 49.56
C LEU A 704 -7.86 -15.35 48.86
N ASP A 705 -7.88 -15.77 47.58
CA ASP A 705 -9.07 -15.76 46.71
C ASP A 705 -10.25 -16.52 47.36
N PRO A 706 -11.29 -15.81 47.83
CA PRO A 706 -12.49 -16.43 48.41
C PRO A 706 -13.20 -17.39 47.45
N ASP A 707 -12.94 -17.29 46.14
CA ASP A 707 -13.51 -18.18 45.13
C ASP A 707 -12.84 -19.56 45.09
N SER A 708 -11.77 -19.81 45.85
CA SER A 708 -11.11 -21.14 45.92
C SER A 708 -12.03 -22.26 46.45
N ALA A 709 -13.08 -21.90 47.20
CA ALA A 709 -14.10 -22.84 47.69
C ALA A 709 -15.11 -23.30 46.62
N LEU A 710 -15.21 -22.61 45.48
CA LEU A 710 -16.08 -23.00 44.37
C LEU A 710 -15.38 -23.99 43.43
N THR A 711 -16.08 -25.04 43.00
CA THR A 711 -15.53 -25.97 42.00
C THR A 711 -15.36 -25.27 40.65
N LYS A 712 -14.56 -25.87 39.76
CA LYS A 712 -14.37 -25.34 38.40
C LYS A 712 -15.70 -25.26 37.64
N GLU A 713 -16.56 -26.26 37.81
CA GLU A 713 -17.89 -26.35 37.22
C GLU A 713 -18.82 -25.26 37.76
N ASP A 714 -18.82 -25.00 39.08
CA ASP A 714 -19.62 -23.92 39.68
C ASP A 714 -19.22 -22.55 39.12
N LYS A 715 -17.92 -22.32 38.91
CA LYS A 715 -17.39 -21.06 38.35
C LYS A 715 -17.80 -20.87 36.89
N GLU A 716 -17.74 -21.92 36.09
CA GLU A 716 -18.14 -21.88 34.67
C GLU A 716 -19.67 -21.72 34.55
N GLN A 717 -20.44 -22.41 35.39
CA GLN A 717 -21.90 -22.31 35.42
C GLN A 717 -22.34 -20.92 35.90
N TYR A 718 -21.76 -20.38 36.98
CA TYR A 718 -22.08 -19.04 37.49
C TYR A 718 -21.81 -17.95 36.44
N MET A 719 -20.70 -18.04 35.70
CA MET A 719 -20.35 -17.07 34.64
C MET A 719 -21.23 -17.19 33.41
N SER A 720 -21.60 -18.40 33.00
CA SER A 720 -22.41 -18.65 31.80
C SER A 720 -23.92 -18.48 32.03
N THR A 721 -24.40 -18.57 33.27
CA THR A 721 -25.85 -18.55 33.58
C THR A 721 -26.25 -17.41 34.51
N THR A 722 -25.70 -17.35 35.73
CA THR A 722 -26.12 -16.40 36.78
C THR A 722 -25.79 -14.95 36.42
N VAL A 723 -24.57 -14.66 35.94
CA VAL A 723 -24.17 -13.28 35.61
C VAL A 723 -25.06 -12.69 34.48
N PRO A 724 -25.26 -13.40 33.34
CA PRO A 724 -26.20 -12.95 32.31
C PRO A 724 -27.64 -12.82 32.82
N ALA A 725 -28.12 -13.72 33.67
CA ALA A 725 -29.47 -13.65 34.23
C ALA A 725 -29.68 -12.39 35.09
N LEU A 726 -28.73 -12.07 35.98
CA LEU A 726 -28.77 -10.86 36.81
C LEU A 726 -28.68 -9.57 35.97
N ASP A 727 -27.83 -9.53 34.94
CA ASP A 727 -27.77 -8.38 34.02
C ASP A 727 -29.07 -8.23 33.24
N LYS A 728 -29.67 -9.34 32.80
CA LYS A 728 -30.97 -9.33 32.13
C LYS A 728 -32.07 -8.81 33.04
N ILE A 729 -32.14 -9.25 34.30
CA ILE A 729 -33.11 -8.74 35.28
C ILE A 729 -32.96 -7.23 35.45
N VAL A 730 -31.75 -6.73 35.69
CA VAL A 730 -31.50 -5.29 35.84
C VAL A 730 -31.90 -4.51 34.59
N ASN A 731 -31.47 -4.97 33.42
CA ASN A 731 -31.79 -4.31 32.16
C ASN A 731 -33.30 -4.30 31.88
N ASP A 732 -34.00 -5.39 32.18
CA ASP A 732 -35.45 -5.47 32.04
C ASP A 732 -36.13 -4.41 32.92
N PHE A 733 -35.79 -4.31 34.20
CA PHE A 733 -36.40 -3.32 35.10
C PHE A 733 -36.02 -1.86 34.78
N VAL A 734 -34.76 -1.59 34.38
CA VAL A 734 -34.35 -0.26 33.90
C VAL A 734 -35.15 0.14 32.66
N LYS A 735 -35.36 -0.81 31.74
CA LYS A 735 -36.17 -0.62 30.53
C LYS A 735 -37.65 -0.33 30.83
N TYR A 736 -38.19 -0.87 31.92
CA TYR A 736 -39.55 -0.61 32.40
C TYR A 736 -39.76 0.80 33.01
N SER A 737 -38.69 1.47 33.46
CA SER A 737 -38.78 2.66 34.32
C SER A 737 -38.68 4.03 33.65
N LYS A 738 -38.44 4.11 32.34
CA LYS A 738 -38.45 5.38 31.60
C LYS A 738 -39.91 5.72 31.22
N PRO A 739 -40.54 6.79 31.78
CA PRO A 739 -41.95 7.11 31.50
C PRO A 739 -42.10 7.56 30.02
N ARG A 740 -43.18 7.31 29.25
CA ARG A 740 -44.62 7.31 29.53
C ARG A 740 -45.04 8.27 30.65
N GLU A 741 -44.98 9.55 30.30
CA GLU A 741 -45.62 10.70 30.94
C GLU A 741 -45.24 11.05 32.39
N LYS A 742 -45.27 12.37 32.64
CA LYS A 742 -44.84 13.05 33.86
C LYS A 742 -45.62 12.58 35.10
N VAL A 743 -45.04 11.69 35.90
CA VAL A 743 -45.27 11.63 37.36
C VAL A 743 -43.95 11.25 38.04
N ASN A 744 -43.60 11.97 39.11
CA ASN A 744 -42.38 11.90 39.93
C ASN A 744 -41.76 10.50 40.13
N ARG A 745 -40.86 10.06 39.23
CA ARG A 745 -39.86 9.01 39.51
C ARG A 745 -38.47 9.46 39.05
N GLU A 746 -37.97 10.56 39.61
CA GLU A 746 -36.64 11.11 39.27
C GLU A 746 -35.45 10.23 39.71
N ASN A 747 -35.68 9.11 40.41
CA ASN A 747 -34.61 8.28 40.99
C ASN A 747 -34.62 6.81 40.56
N PHE A 748 -35.33 6.41 39.50
CA PHE A 748 -35.27 5.02 39.03
C PHE A 748 -34.19 4.85 37.95
N ASN A 749 -33.04 4.32 38.34
CA ASN A 749 -31.91 4.07 37.44
C ASN A 749 -31.34 2.66 37.68
N ARG A 750 -30.31 2.27 36.93
CA ARG A 750 -29.66 0.96 37.07
C ARG A 750 -29.26 0.66 38.51
N ASN A 751 -28.69 1.66 39.20
CA ASN A 751 -28.27 1.52 40.59
C ASN A 751 -29.46 1.23 41.51
N THR A 752 -30.63 1.83 41.29
CA THR A 752 -31.84 1.55 42.10
C THR A 752 -32.24 0.08 42.06
N VAL A 753 -32.23 -0.54 40.88
CA VAL A 753 -32.55 -1.97 40.72
C VAL A 753 -31.44 -2.85 41.30
N GLU A 754 -30.19 -2.48 41.10
CA GLU A 754 -29.04 -3.20 41.65
C GLU A 754 -29.05 -3.20 43.19
N GLN A 755 -29.36 -2.06 43.82
CA GLN A 755 -29.50 -1.96 45.27
C GLN A 755 -30.68 -2.79 45.80
N ALA A 756 -31.80 -2.84 45.07
CA ALA A 756 -32.92 -3.71 45.44
C ALA A 756 -32.53 -5.19 45.37
N ILE A 757 -31.84 -5.62 44.31
CA ILE A 757 -31.33 -7.00 44.19
C ILE A 757 -30.37 -7.32 45.33
N ILE A 758 -29.42 -6.42 45.63
CA ILE A 758 -28.50 -6.58 46.76
C ILE A 758 -29.30 -6.73 48.05
N LYS A 759 -30.26 -5.85 48.32
CA LYS A 759 -31.09 -5.89 49.52
C LYS A 759 -31.91 -7.18 49.66
N ILE A 760 -32.42 -7.74 48.55
CA ILE A 760 -33.20 -8.99 48.54
C ILE A 760 -32.30 -10.20 48.80
N LEU A 761 -31.12 -10.24 48.18
CA LEU A 761 -30.22 -11.39 48.25
C LEU A 761 -29.37 -11.39 49.52
N GLN A 762 -28.90 -10.22 49.96
CA GLN A 762 -28.03 -10.06 51.12
C GLN A 762 -28.75 -10.50 52.40
N ASN A 763 -28.16 -11.47 53.09
CA ASN A 763 -28.54 -11.80 54.45
C ASN A 763 -27.88 -10.79 55.42
N PRO A 764 -28.63 -10.13 56.33
CA PRO A 764 -28.08 -9.19 57.31
C PRO A 764 -27.03 -9.80 58.23
N GLU A 765 -27.05 -11.13 58.41
CA GLU A 765 -26.12 -11.86 59.28
C GLU A 765 -24.83 -12.31 58.58
N SER A 766 -24.70 -12.11 57.26
CA SER A 766 -23.46 -12.45 56.54
C SER A 766 -22.31 -11.51 56.91
N ASP A 767 -21.09 -12.04 56.97
CA ASP A 767 -19.84 -11.30 57.25
C ASP A 767 -19.30 -10.53 56.03
N PHE A 768 -20.02 -10.55 54.90
CA PHE A 768 -19.66 -9.88 53.65
C PHE A 768 -20.81 -9.03 53.10
N GLN A 769 -20.47 -8.03 52.28
CA GLN A 769 -21.44 -7.22 51.54
C GLN A 769 -21.35 -7.50 50.03
N LEU A 770 -22.50 -7.61 49.37
CA LEU A 770 -22.61 -7.71 47.92
C LEU A 770 -22.47 -6.35 47.24
N ALA A 771 -21.76 -6.33 46.11
CA ALA A 771 -21.70 -5.18 45.21
C ALA A 771 -21.92 -5.62 43.76
N PHE A 772 -22.76 -4.87 43.02
CA PHE A 772 -23.17 -5.28 41.68
C PHE A 772 -22.10 -5.05 40.61
N PHE A 773 -21.28 -3.99 40.75
CA PHE A 773 -20.19 -3.69 39.81
C PHE A 773 -19.03 -4.70 39.87
N THR A 774 -18.96 -5.51 40.93
CA THR A 774 -17.91 -6.51 41.15
C THR A 774 -18.39 -7.95 40.97
N LYS A 775 -19.65 -8.19 40.58
CA LYS A 775 -20.25 -9.55 40.57
C LYS A 775 -19.56 -10.59 39.66
N ASN A 776 -18.71 -10.15 38.73
CA ASN A 776 -17.89 -11.00 37.87
C ASN A 776 -16.38 -10.96 38.22
N ALA A 777 -15.99 -10.14 39.19
CA ALA A 777 -14.63 -10.02 39.68
C ALA A 777 -14.22 -11.24 40.51
N THR A 778 -12.95 -11.59 40.45
CA THR A 778 -12.37 -12.67 41.27
C THR A 778 -12.50 -12.34 42.76
N GLY A 779 -13.00 -13.29 43.55
CA GLY A 779 -13.25 -13.22 44.99
C GLY A 779 -14.65 -12.78 45.40
N GLU A 780 -15.43 -12.26 44.44
CA GLU A 780 -16.80 -11.81 44.65
C GLU A 780 -17.82 -12.86 44.20
N LYS A 781 -17.39 -13.85 43.39
CA LYS A 781 -18.27 -14.92 42.89
C LYS A 781 -18.74 -15.81 44.03
N SER A 782 -17.86 -16.13 44.97
CA SER A 782 -18.16 -16.91 46.18
C SER A 782 -19.22 -16.23 47.06
N LYS A 783 -19.11 -14.91 47.23
CA LYS A 783 -20.09 -14.10 47.98
C LYS A 783 -21.46 -14.11 47.32
N TRP A 784 -21.50 -13.83 46.01
CA TRP A 784 -22.75 -13.86 45.24
C TRP A 784 -23.37 -15.25 45.19
N PHE A 785 -22.58 -16.29 44.96
CA PHE A 785 -23.03 -17.68 44.96
C PHE A 785 -23.62 -18.08 46.33
N THR A 786 -22.95 -17.73 47.42
CA THR A 786 -23.42 -17.97 48.79
C THR A 786 -24.73 -17.24 49.06
N ALA A 787 -24.81 -15.94 48.76
CA ALA A 787 -26.01 -15.14 48.99
C ALA A 787 -27.22 -15.62 48.16
N ILE A 788 -27.00 -16.05 46.91
CA ILE A 788 -28.07 -16.62 46.06
C ILE A 788 -28.56 -17.94 46.65
N LYS A 789 -27.66 -18.80 47.12
CA LYS A 789 -28.00 -20.08 47.74
C LYS A 789 -28.76 -19.90 49.05
N GLU A 790 -28.35 -18.94 49.88
CA GLU A 790 -29.07 -18.55 51.09
C GLU A 790 -30.45 -17.97 50.78
N TYR A 791 -30.56 -17.11 49.77
CA TYR A 791 -31.84 -16.60 49.29
C TYR A 791 -32.77 -17.73 48.85
N GLN A 792 -32.30 -18.64 47.99
CA GLN A 792 -33.07 -19.81 47.53
C GLN A 792 -33.53 -20.66 48.71
N THR A 793 -32.66 -20.89 49.69
CA THR A 793 -33.00 -21.65 50.91
C THR A 793 -34.07 -20.93 51.73
N ARG A 794 -33.94 -19.60 51.89
CA ARG A 794 -34.87 -18.76 52.66
C ARG A 794 -36.27 -18.70 52.05
N VAL A 795 -36.38 -18.65 50.72
CA VAL A 795 -37.69 -18.58 50.03
C VAL A 795 -38.30 -19.96 49.73
N SER A 796 -37.60 -21.05 50.07
CA SER A 796 -38.02 -22.44 49.85
C SER A 796 -38.77 -23.07 51.04
N SER A 797 -39.39 -22.28 51.92
CA SER A 797 -40.21 -22.80 53.04
C SER A 797 -41.44 -23.58 52.56
N ASP A 798 -41.96 -24.51 53.38
CA ASP A 798 -43.09 -25.42 53.07
C ASP A 798 -44.39 -24.74 52.56
N ASP A 799 -44.55 -23.42 52.73
CA ASP A 799 -45.70 -22.62 52.29
C ASP A 799 -45.56 -21.95 50.90
N THR A 800 -44.44 -22.11 50.17
CA THR A 800 -44.30 -21.57 48.80
C THR A 800 -44.67 -22.59 47.72
N PRO A 801 -45.56 -22.25 46.74
CA PRO A 801 -46.07 -23.23 45.74
C PRO A 801 -45.03 -23.82 44.77
N THR A 802 -43.80 -23.32 44.77
CA THR A 802 -42.76 -23.68 43.81
C THR A 802 -41.53 -24.25 44.51
N ASN A 803 -41.26 -25.53 44.27
CA ASN A 803 -40.06 -26.23 44.76
C ASN A 803 -38.79 -25.55 44.18
N LEU A 804 -38.07 -24.78 44.99
CA LEU A 804 -36.90 -24.00 44.60
C LEU A 804 -35.63 -24.76 44.98
N LYS A 805 -34.76 -25.02 44.00
CA LYS A 805 -33.49 -25.70 44.23
C LYS A 805 -32.44 -24.70 44.74
N ALA A 806 -31.89 -24.96 45.92
CA ALA A 806 -30.82 -24.16 46.53
C ALA A 806 -29.42 -24.54 46.00
N ASP A 807 -29.14 -24.23 44.73
CA ASP A 807 -27.86 -24.53 44.07
C ASP A 807 -26.96 -23.31 43.80
N GLY A 808 -27.35 -22.11 44.26
CA GLY A 808 -26.56 -20.89 44.13
C GLY A 808 -26.55 -20.29 42.71
N ILE A 809 -27.35 -20.84 41.80
CA ILE A 809 -27.37 -20.45 40.38
C ILE A 809 -28.73 -19.85 39.99
N ILE A 810 -28.69 -18.80 39.17
CA ILE A 810 -29.89 -18.18 38.59
C ILE A 810 -29.88 -18.41 37.08
N LYS A 811 -30.92 -19.08 36.58
CA LYS A 811 -31.14 -19.27 35.14
C LYS A 811 -32.35 -18.46 34.70
N THR A 812 -32.21 -17.80 33.57
CA THR A 812 -33.27 -16.96 33.00
C THR A 812 -34.51 -17.80 32.72
N GLY A 813 -35.67 -17.35 33.22
CA GLY A 813 -36.97 -18.00 33.04
C GLY A 813 -37.31 -19.08 34.06
N GLU A 814 -36.34 -19.56 34.87
CA GLU A 814 -36.59 -20.56 35.92
C GLU A 814 -37.18 -19.95 37.19
N ASN A 815 -37.60 -20.81 38.12
CA ASN A 815 -38.31 -20.41 39.36
C ASN A 815 -37.55 -19.36 40.18
N THR A 816 -36.23 -19.49 40.33
CA THR A 816 -35.41 -18.50 41.09
C THR A 816 -35.41 -17.12 40.43
N ASP A 817 -35.33 -17.06 39.09
CA ASP A 817 -35.40 -15.78 38.33
C ASP A 817 -36.79 -15.15 38.46
N GLN A 818 -37.86 -15.93 38.32
CA GLN A 818 -39.23 -15.43 38.43
C GLN A 818 -39.57 -14.93 39.84
N ARG A 819 -39.16 -15.69 40.86
CA ARG A 819 -39.34 -15.30 42.27
C ARG A 819 -38.55 -14.01 42.59
N LEU A 820 -37.28 -13.93 42.18
CA LEU A 820 -36.46 -12.74 42.39
C LEU A 820 -37.06 -11.51 41.70
N ARG A 821 -37.59 -11.66 40.48
CA ARG A 821 -38.30 -10.56 39.80
C ARG A 821 -39.51 -10.09 40.60
N CYS A 822 -40.30 -10.99 41.17
CA CYS A 822 -41.44 -10.62 42.00
C CYS A 822 -41.05 -9.94 43.32
N ASP A 823 -39.97 -10.40 43.97
CA ASP A 823 -39.44 -9.73 45.16
C ASP A 823 -38.93 -8.31 44.82
N ILE A 824 -38.32 -8.09 43.65
CA ILE A 824 -37.91 -6.75 43.18
C ILE A 824 -39.13 -5.85 42.95
N VAL A 825 -40.21 -6.38 42.37
CA VAL A 825 -41.48 -5.64 42.20
C VAL A 825 -41.98 -5.15 43.56
N ASN A 826 -42.04 -6.04 44.53
CA ASN A 826 -42.52 -5.73 45.87
C ASN A 826 -41.62 -4.69 46.57
N GLU A 827 -40.31 -4.92 46.55
CA GLU A 827 -39.28 -4.07 47.19
C GLU A 827 -39.27 -2.64 46.62
N LEU A 828 -39.36 -2.52 45.29
CA LEU A 828 -39.37 -1.21 44.61
C LEU A 828 -40.77 -0.57 44.53
N LYS A 829 -41.81 -1.23 45.07
CA LYS A 829 -43.22 -0.79 45.03
C LYS A 829 -43.68 -0.38 43.63
N LEU A 830 -43.35 -1.21 42.65
CA LEU A 830 -43.62 -0.94 41.25
C LEU A 830 -45.05 -1.33 40.87
N GLU A 831 -45.75 -0.45 40.14
CA GLU A 831 -47.11 -0.70 39.64
C GLU A 831 -47.07 -1.67 38.43
N PHE A 832 -47.93 -2.69 38.44
CA PHE A 832 -48.06 -3.68 37.37
C PHE A 832 -49.51 -4.09 37.10
N ASP A 833 -49.74 -4.78 35.97
CA ASP A 833 -51.04 -5.31 35.61
C ASP A 833 -51.48 -6.51 36.48
N GLN A 834 -52.78 -6.83 36.43
CA GLN A 834 -53.38 -7.94 37.18
C GLN A 834 -52.75 -9.30 36.87
N LYS A 835 -52.20 -9.47 35.65
CA LYS A 835 -51.55 -10.70 35.22
C LYS A 835 -50.23 -10.90 35.97
N LYS A 836 -49.46 -9.83 36.17
CA LYS A 836 -48.22 -9.86 36.95
C LYS A 836 -48.47 -10.07 38.44
N VAL A 837 -49.52 -9.46 38.99
CA VAL A 837 -49.97 -9.72 40.37
C VAL A 837 -50.31 -11.20 40.57
N THR A 838 -51.09 -11.77 39.64
CA THR A 838 -51.44 -13.20 39.68
C THR A 838 -50.20 -14.09 39.57
N GLN A 839 -49.25 -13.73 38.69
CA GLN A 839 -47.99 -14.46 38.54
C GLN A 839 -47.16 -14.42 39.83
N CYS A 840 -47.02 -13.27 40.47
CA CYS A 840 -46.18 -13.15 41.67
C CYS A 840 -46.78 -13.83 42.90
N ASN A 841 -48.11 -13.85 43.01
CA ASN A 841 -48.80 -14.63 44.03
C ASN A 841 -48.49 -16.14 43.88
N GLN A 842 -48.37 -16.67 42.66
CA GLN A 842 -47.98 -18.08 42.42
C GLN A 842 -46.56 -18.39 42.91
N TYR A 843 -45.66 -17.40 42.93
CA TYR A 843 -44.32 -17.54 43.48
C TYR A 843 -44.25 -17.18 44.97
N GLY A 844 -45.38 -16.95 45.66
CA GLY A 844 -45.42 -16.66 47.09
C GLY A 844 -45.01 -15.22 47.47
N VAL A 845 -45.23 -14.26 46.56
CA VAL A 845 -45.05 -12.82 46.82
C VAL A 845 -46.40 -12.13 46.69
N ASP A 846 -46.98 -11.72 47.82
CA ASP A 846 -48.28 -11.05 47.84
C ASP A 846 -48.16 -9.57 47.44
N LEU A 847 -48.74 -9.24 46.27
CA LEU A 847 -48.77 -7.87 45.73
C LEU A 847 -50.16 -7.21 45.82
N THR A 848 -51.11 -7.79 46.56
CA THR A 848 -52.54 -7.36 46.60
C THR A 848 -52.77 -5.91 47.04
N ASN A 849 -51.81 -5.28 47.72
CA ASN A 849 -51.92 -3.90 48.21
C ASN A 849 -51.27 -2.82 47.31
N GLN A 850 -50.71 -3.17 46.14
CA GLN A 850 -50.09 -2.20 45.21
C GLN A 850 -51.04 -1.86 44.05
N GLN A 851 -51.38 -0.57 43.90
CA GLN A 851 -52.46 -0.06 43.01
C GLN A 851 -52.27 -0.39 41.51
N GLN A 852 -53.41 -0.62 40.86
CA GLN A 852 -53.61 -1.00 39.45
C GLN A 852 -53.29 0.11 38.44
N ILE A 853 -52.66 -0.24 37.30
CA ILE A 853 -52.81 0.50 36.04
C ILE A 853 -53.21 -0.45 34.91
N LEU A 854 -54.38 -0.19 34.31
CA LEU A 854 -54.79 -0.59 32.95
C LEU A 854 -54.96 0.71 32.13
N PRO A 855 -54.77 0.73 30.78
CA PRO A 855 -54.61 -0.40 29.88
C PRO A 855 -53.45 -0.34 28.86
N THR A 856 -53.10 -1.53 28.39
CA THR A 856 -52.61 -1.86 27.04
C THR A 856 -53.54 -1.33 25.95
N ASP A 857 -53.20 -0.21 25.32
CA ASP A 857 -53.34 0.01 23.86
C ASP A 857 -52.78 1.39 23.53
N SER A 858 -51.63 1.47 22.86
CA SER A 858 -51.25 2.70 22.18
C SER A 858 -51.14 2.37 20.70
N THR A 859 -51.93 3.06 19.88
CA THR A 859 -51.96 2.98 18.41
C THR A 859 -50.56 2.92 17.78
N GLU A 860 -49.54 3.51 18.41
CA GLU A 860 -48.12 3.42 18.00
C GLU A 860 -47.55 2.00 17.97
N VAL A 861 -47.94 1.10 18.88
CA VAL A 861 -47.43 -0.29 18.92
C VAL A 861 -48.08 -1.13 17.83
N GLN A 862 -49.39 -0.94 17.62
CA GLN A 862 -50.12 -1.59 16.53
C GLN A 862 -49.57 -1.13 15.17
N ASN A 863 -49.34 0.18 15.00
CA ASN A 863 -48.76 0.75 13.79
C ASN A 863 -47.31 0.28 13.54
N TRP A 864 -46.50 0.15 14.59
CA TRP A 864 -45.14 -0.37 14.49
C TRP A 864 -45.12 -1.83 14.00
N ASN A 865 -45.96 -2.69 14.59
CA ASN A 865 -46.02 -4.09 14.19
C ASN A 865 -46.46 -4.24 12.73
N LYS A 866 -47.43 -3.42 12.30
CA LYS A 866 -47.89 -3.39 10.90
C LYS A 866 -46.78 -2.96 9.93
N ASN A 867 -45.98 -1.96 10.30
CA ASN A 867 -44.83 -1.53 9.49
C ASN A 867 -43.75 -2.61 9.41
N LEU A 868 -43.48 -3.29 10.52
CA LEU A 868 -42.49 -4.36 10.58
C LEU A 868 -42.89 -5.55 9.69
N GLU A 869 -44.16 -5.94 9.70
CA GLU A 869 -44.71 -6.96 8.80
C GLU A 869 -44.53 -6.58 7.33
N SER A 870 -44.84 -5.33 6.97
CA SER A 870 -44.66 -4.83 5.60
C SER A 870 -43.18 -4.79 5.18
N LEU A 871 -42.28 -4.31 6.04
CA LEU A 871 -40.84 -4.28 5.73
C LEU A 871 -40.27 -5.69 5.58
N ASN A 872 -40.64 -6.62 6.45
CA ASN A 872 -40.25 -8.03 6.33
C ASN A 872 -40.78 -8.65 5.02
N ALA A 873 -42.02 -8.35 4.63
CA ALA A 873 -42.57 -8.81 3.36
C ALA A 873 -41.76 -8.28 2.16
N LEU A 874 -41.30 -7.03 2.22
CA LEU A 874 -40.45 -6.43 1.19
C LEU A 874 -39.08 -7.10 1.12
N VAL A 875 -38.44 -7.36 2.27
CA VAL A 875 -37.19 -8.11 2.35
C VAL A 875 -37.34 -9.52 1.76
N THR A 876 -38.40 -10.24 2.14
CA THR A 876 -38.69 -11.57 1.59
C THR A 876 -38.91 -11.53 0.08
N GLU A 877 -39.60 -10.52 -0.44
CA GLU A 877 -39.83 -10.40 -1.88
C GLU A 877 -38.52 -10.21 -2.66
N PHE A 878 -37.62 -9.36 -2.17
CA PHE A 878 -36.30 -9.15 -2.79
C PHE A 878 -35.39 -10.38 -2.69
N LYS A 879 -35.41 -11.12 -1.56
CA LYS A 879 -34.66 -12.37 -1.39
C LYS A 879 -35.13 -13.47 -2.35
N THR A 880 -36.45 -13.62 -2.50
CA THR A 880 -37.05 -14.72 -3.26
C THR A 880 -37.05 -14.48 -4.78
N LYS A 881 -37.16 -13.22 -5.24
CA LYS A 881 -37.29 -12.92 -6.67
C LYS A 881 -36.02 -12.40 -7.37
N HIS A 882 -35.00 -11.96 -6.63
CA HIS A 882 -33.84 -11.25 -7.21
C HIS A 882 -32.45 -11.76 -6.79
N THR A 883 -32.36 -12.97 -6.20
CA THR A 883 -31.09 -13.65 -5.85
C THR A 883 -30.06 -12.73 -5.18
N ILE A 884 -30.43 -12.10 -4.07
CA ILE A 884 -29.53 -11.22 -3.31
C ILE A 884 -28.66 -12.05 -2.37
N THR A 885 -27.35 -12.07 -2.58
CA THR A 885 -26.38 -12.90 -1.85
C THR A 885 -26.04 -12.39 -0.45
N TYR A 886 -26.41 -11.14 -0.11
CA TYR A 886 -26.04 -10.49 1.16
C TYR A 886 -27.22 -9.74 1.80
N GLU A 887 -27.82 -10.35 2.83
CA GLU A 887 -28.94 -9.78 3.62
C GLU A 887 -28.60 -8.43 4.27
N THR A 888 -27.34 -8.25 4.69
CA THR A 888 -26.86 -7.02 5.33
C THR A 888 -26.95 -5.82 4.39
N SER A 889 -26.72 -5.99 3.08
CA SER A 889 -26.76 -4.89 2.11
C SER A 889 -28.18 -4.38 1.86
N LEU A 890 -29.17 -5.27 1.88
CA LEU A 890 -30.58 -4.91 1.70
C LEU A 890 -31.14 -4.18 2.94
N ASN A 891 -30.83 -4.68 4.13
CA ASN A 891 -31.26 -4.06 5.38
C ASN A 891 -30.60 -2.68 5.60
N ASN A 892 -29.33 -2.51 5.19
CA ASN A 892 -28.66 -1.21 5.22
C ASN A 892 -29.34 -0.21 4.28
N GLN A 893 -29.70 -0.62 3.06
CA GLN A 893 -30.37 0.26 2.10
C GLN A 893 -31.76 0.73 2.60
N ILE A 894 -32.53 -0.16 3.22
CA ILE A 894 -33.82 0.17 3.84
C ILE A 894 -33.62 1.17 5.00
N SER A 895 -32.63 0.90 5.85
CA SER A 895 -32.29 1.78 6.97
C SER A 895 -31.89 3.16 6.48
N GLU A 896 -30.97 3.25 5.51
CA GLU A 896 -30.52 4.52 4.93
C GLU A 896 -31.68 5.35 4.37
N LEU A 897 -32.56 4.75 3.55
CA LEU A 897 -33.69 5.46 2.94
C LEU A 897 -34.68 6.02 3.99
N LEU A 898 -34.83 5.34 5.12
CA LEU A 898 -35.78 5.70 6.18
C LEU A 898 -35.16 6.56 7.30
N THR A 899 -33.83 6.69 7.34
CA THR A 899 -33.10 7.44 8.40
C THR A 899 -32.33 8.67 7.89
N GLN A 900 -32.06 8.81 6.58
CA GLN A 900 -31.15 9.82 5.98
C GLN A 900 -31.48 11.32 6.16
N ARG A 901 -32.40 11.72 7.05
CA ARG A 901 -32.68 13.15 7.31
C ARG A 901 -32.80 13.58 8.77
N ASN A 902 -32.45 12.74 9.75
CA ASN A 902 -32.29 13.20 11.14
C ASN A 902 -30.80 13.29 11.50
N LYS A 903 -30.25 14.50 11.39
CA LYS A 903 -28.83 14.83 11.66
C LYS A 903 -28.38 14.67 13.13
N ASP A 904 -29.27 14.25 14.03
CA ASP A 904 -28.99 14.21 15.48
C ASP A 904 -28.70 12.79 16.04
N TYR A 905 -28.67 11.73 15.22
CA TYR A 905 -28.51 10.35 15.72
C TYR A 905 -27.61 9.49 14.82
N ASP A 906 -26.31 9.46 15.14
CA ASP A 906 -25.24 8.77 14.38
C ASP A 906 -25.14 7.24 14.59
N GLN A 907 -26.14 6.56 15.18
CA GLN A 907 -26.01 5.11 15.46
C GLN A 907 -27.33 4.35 15.34
N ILE A 908 -27.70 3.92 14.13
CA ILE A 908 -28.65 2.81 13.93
C ILE A 908 -28.03 1.87 12.89
N ASN A 909 -27.18 0.96 13.36
CA ASN A 909 -26.34 0.14 12.47
C ASN A 909 -26.94 -1.21 12.06
N GLN A 910 -28.09 -1.66 12.56
CA GLN A 910 -28.69 -2.93 12.12
C GLN A 910 -30.21 -2.93 12.26
N ILE A 911 -30.92 -3.38 11.22
CA ILE A 911 -32.30 -3.83 11.35
C ILE A 911 -32.26 -5.20 12.03
N ASP A 912 -32.49 -5.24 13.34
CA ASP A 912 -32.77 -6.46 14.09
C ASP A 912 -34.25 -6.44 14.53
N PRO A 913 -35.14 -7.20 13.86
CA PRO A 913 -36.56 -7.30 14.21
C PRO A 913 -36.84 -7.79 15.64
N THR A 914 -35.83 -8.31 16.34
CA THR A 914 -35.98 -8.86 17.70
C THR A 914 -35.62 -7.88 18.81
N ASN A 915 -34.94 -6.77 18.48
CA ASN A 915 -34.46 -5.80 19.48
C ASN A 915 -35.32 -4.53 19.49
N ILE A 916 -36.48 -4.61 20.14
CA ILE A 916 -37.45 -3.52 20.15
C ILE A 916 -37.54 -2.91 21.56
N ASN A 917 -37.24 -1.61 21.68
CA ASN A 917 -38.00 -0.62 22.45
C ASN A 917 -37.34 0.78 22.52
N SER A 918 -36.10 0.99 22.06
CA SER A 918 -35.52 2.36 22.03
C SER A 918 -35.86 3.18 20.79
N ASP A 919 -36.23 2.54 19.66
CA ASP A 919 -36.15 3.23 18.35
C ASP A 919 -37.50 3.43 17.62
N ARG A 920 -38.64 2.94 18.18
CA ARG A 920 -39.95 2.96 17.49
C ARG A 920 -40.39 4.36 17.02
N LYS A 921 -40.17 5.38 17.85
CA LYS A 921 -40.54 6.77 17.53
C LYS A 921 -39.65 7.37 16.43
N VAL A 922 -38.36 7.03 16.43
CA VAL A 922 -37.40 7.47 15.41
C VAL A 922 -37.78 6.88 14.06
N TRP A 923 -38.14 5.60 14.03
CA TRP A 923 -38.61 4.93 12.82
C TRP A 923 -39.95 5.49 12.31
N LEU A 924 -40.94 5.71 13.20
CA LEU A 924 -42.23 6.27 12.79
C LEU A 924 -42.07 7.70 12.21
N GLU A 925 -41.21 8.53 12.78
CA GLU A 925 -40.90 9.86 12.24
C GLU A 925 -40.06 9.79 10.95
N GLY A 926 -39.16 8.81 10.83
CA GLY A 926 -38.43 8.52 9.61
C GLY A 926 -39.37 8.15 8.45
N ILE A 927 -40.35 7.28 8.70
CA ILE A 927 -41.36 6.89 7.72
C ILE A 927 -42.22 8.09 7.32
N LYS A 928 -42.68 8.91 8.27
CA LYS A 928 -43.43 10.15 7.95
C LYS A 928 -42.60 11.12 7.11
N THR A 929 -41.31 11.24 7.40
CA THR A 929 -40.38 12.10 6.65
C THR A 929 -40.19 11.58 5.23
N TYR A 930 -40.00 10.27 5.07
CA TYR A 930 -39.92 9.61 3.77
C TYR A 930 -41.21 9.79 2.96
N GLN A 931 -42.38 9.56 3.56
CA GLN A 931 -43.68 9.80 2.94
C GLN A 931 -43.84 11.25 2.45
N LYS A 932 -43.45 12.25 3.27
CA LYS A 932 -43.42 13.66 2.84
C LYS A 932 -42.51 13.88 1.64
N SER A 933 -41.33 13.27 1.63
CA SER A 933 -40.36 13.40 0.54
C SER A 933 -40.87 12.84 -0.79
N LYS A 934 -41.81 11.89 -0.75
CA LYS A 934 -42.47 11.29 -1.92
C LYS A 934 -43.82 11.95 -2.25
N GLY A 935 -44.12 13.10 -1.65
CA GLY A 935 -45.30 13.91 -1.96
C GLY A 935 -46.58 13.55 -1.21
N ALA A 936 -46.51 12.76 -0.14
CA ALA A 936 -47.71 12.44 0.67
C ALA A 936 -48.26 13.70 1.37
N THR A 937 -49.53 14.02 1.13
CA THR A 937 -50.23 15.16 1.73
C THR A 937 -50.59 14.97 3.20
N LYS A 938 -50.69 13.71 3.66
CA LYS A 938 -50.89 13.32 5.06
C LYS A 938 -49.98 12.13 5.41
N PRO A 939 -48.76 12.37 5.93
CA PRO A 939 -47.85 11.32 6.35
C PRO A 939 -48.32 10.73 7.69
N ASP A 940 -48.83 9.50 7.64
CA ASP A 940 -49.37 8.74 8.78
C ASP A 940 -48.32 7.87 9.48
N GLY A 941 -47.13 7.71 8.87
CA GLY A 941 -46.07 6.86 9.40
C GLY A 941 -46.33 5.38 9.22
N LEU A 942 -47.28 4.99 8.35
CA LEU A 942 -47.62 3.60 8.06
C LEU A 942 -47.09 3.14 6.70
N ILE A 943 -46.60 1.90 6.66
CA ILE A 943 -46.22 1.19 5.45
C ILE A 943 -47.21 0.04 5.31
N ASP A 944 -48.21 0.21 4.44
CA ASP A 944 -49.09 -0.87 4.05
C ASP A 944 -48.46 -1.66 2.89
N LYS A 945 -48.44 -2.99 3.01
CA LYS A 945 -47.97 -3.88 1.95
C LYS A 945 -48.70 -3.57 0.63
N ASP A 946 -47.94 -3.46 -0.45
CA ASP A 946 -48.41 -3.06 -1.80
C ASP A 946 -49.03 -1.64 -1.90
N GLY A 947 -48.99 -0.85 -0.81
CA GLY A 947 -49.42 0.55 -0.79
C GLY A 947 -48.41 1.52 -1.43
N ALA A 948 -48.76 2.81 -1.49
CA ALA A 948 -47.93 3.83 -2.15
C ALA A 948 -46.51 3.93 -1.56
N THR A 949 -46.39 4.02 -0.22
CA THR A 949 -45.11 4.09 0.49
C THR A 949 -44.25 2.84 0.26
N TYR A 950 -44.89 1.67 0.27
CA TYR A 950 -44.24 0.37 0.02
C TYR A 950 -43.68 0.29 -1.40
N ASN A 951 -44.47 0.71 -2.39
CA ASN A 951 -44.05 0.72 -3.79
C ASN A 951 -42.92 1.73 -4.06
N HIS A 952 -42.96 2.92 -3.45
CA HIS A 952 -41.85 3.87 -3.55
C HIS A 952 -40.56 3.32 -2.94
N LEU A 953 -40.64 2.68 -1.76
CA LEU A 953 -39.48 2.02 -1.15
C LEU A 953 -38.92 0.94 -2.06
N LYS A 954 -39.80 0.12 -2.65
CA LYS A 954 -39.41 -0.92 -3.61
C LYS A 954 -38.65 -0.34 -4.81
N CYS A 955 -39.10 0.77 -5.37
CA CYS A 955 -38.40 1.46 -6.47
C CYS A 955 -37.03 2.00 -6.03
N ASP A 956 -36.97 2.70 -4.89
CA ASP A 956 -35.74 3.34 -4.41
C ASP A 956 -34.68 2.31 -3.99
N ILE A 957 -35.10 1.20 -3.37
CA ILE A 957 -34.23 0.08 -3.00
C ILE A 957 -33.68 -0.59 -4.26
N ALA A 958 -34.54 -0.87 -5.25
CA ALA A 958 -34.11 -1.45 -6.52
C ALA A 958 -33.10 -0.53 -7.22
N LYS A 959 -33.34 0.79 -7.22
CA LYS A 959 -32.41 1.79 -7.77
C LYS A 959 -31.08 1.83 -7.01
N GLY A 960 -31.11 1.83 -5.67
CA GLY A 960 -29.90 1.85 -4.84
C GLY A 960 -29.04 0.61 -4.99
N LEU A 961 -29.67 -0.55 -5.23
CA LEU A 961 -29.00 -1.84 -5.41
C LEU A 961 -28.72 -2.19 -6.89
N GLY A 962 -29.08 -1.32 -7.84
CA GLY A 962 -28.90 -1.58 -9.28
C GLY A 962 -29.75 -2.72 -9.85
N ILE A 963 -30.89 -3.04 -9.23
CA ILE A 963 -31.79 -4.15 -9.61
C ILE A 963 -32.87 -3.64 -10.58
N ILE A 964 -33.07 -4.36 -11.69
CA ILE A 964 -34.17 -4.13 -12.63
C ILE A 964 -35.40 -4.92 -12.15
N LEU A 965 -36.51 -4.22 -11.87
CA LEU A 965 -37.77 -4.84 -11.48
C LEU A 965 -38.51 -5.38 -12.71
N ASN A 966 -38.85 -6.67 -12.71
CA ASN A 966 -39.54 -7.32 -13.85
C ASN A 966 -40.97 -6.78 -14.09
N ASN A 967 -41.62 -6.25 -13.05
CA ASN A 967 -42.90 -5.55 -13.12
C ASN A 967 -42.84 -4.34 -12.16
N PRO A 968 -42.25 -3.21 -12.58
CA PRO A 968 -42.06 -2.08 -11.69
C PRO A 968 -43.44 -1.46 -11.36
N PRO A 969 -43.71 -1.12 -10.08
CA PRO A 969 -44.81 -0.24 -9.74
C PRO A 969 -44.83 1.01 -10.64
N ASN A 970 -46.01 1.55 -10.97
CA ASN A 970 -46.11 2.76 -11.81
C ASN A 970 -45.34 3.94 -11.21
N GLN A 971 -45.13 3.95 -9.89
CA GLN A 971 -44.32 4.93 -9.17
C GLN A 971 -42.80 4.85 -9.46
N CYS A 972 -42.32 3.79 -10.13
CA CYS A 972 -40.91 3.66 -10.55
C CYS A 972 -40.64 4.18 -11.97
N LYS A 973 -41.69 4.58 -12.71
CA LYS A 973 -41.59 5.05 -14.10
C LYS A 973 -41.21 6.52 -14.19
#